data_AF-A0AAN6VH47-F1
#
_entry.id   AF-A0AAN6VH47-F1
#
_cell.length_a   1.000
_cell.length_b   1.000
_cell.length_c   1.000
_cell.angle_alpha   90.00
_cell.angle_beta   90.00
_cell.angle_gamma   90.00
#
_symmetry.space_group_name_H-M   'P 1'
#
loop_
_entity.id
_entity.type
_entity.pdbx_description
1 polymer ?
#
loop_
_entity_poly.entity_id
_entity_poly.type
_entity_poly.pdbx_seq_one_letter_code
_entity_poly.pdbx_strand_id
1 'polypeptide(L)'
;MAIYSTLFSGPVNAALLVFFMAVRQRQLFAGIPLGEALQAVAVTTVLALFFLQLLRVTRRKIKTRYWNGPGKVLLFPCRVSHSRLFPQKHQFSHSYLVAGIPVGFEGNAGGLVSVAAKGKPDCIPWSSLAPRVRKAWYTVDAGDYLERGKAELGLRGKLDEYLQTQGVNPTTYPYAYLVTAARFMGYHFNPASFWYLYDADKRLAAMILEVNNTFDERRMYFLTADDGRTTNEAGQSECSPRNSPRQTTFKQSWPKDFHVSPFNSRKGSYRLAATDPLGPSMQGTGPISITITLVSSKGHPKMIANLSPAGSAAIDPCSMTASQKLGFLASWWWVGLVTYPRILKEAARLFFQRKLHVWFRPEPLDGTISRTPTPTERQLEPIFRRYLQHLVEQSTTPLTVKYTAAAGISSPPQFLLSPTTTTPAEEVELKILTPAFYTRYAALNNNGDFEAFISEQPNDARTIWVSHPDLLAKLAPKKTKKPITPVFTSPSPSPSSWFDAAAVEYACFEMIQRLRRRVRRLGRGVSGMDAYVLEHETAEERARYRGAVLRLVLADMVAFGVVPVLEGQAVTYTVDVDAPFLTGYDHCDDCQRQSGSTYSLVCVVPKDKLTVNGPLKKWEGKGSSGKSVWRWFCGDCGSPIAHDPDAAPEIIALKGGSLDSEIKKTLKPDTEIWTAGKLPFCQENLAKPFKHMPE
;
A
#
# COMPACT_ATOMS: atom_id res chain seq x y z
N MET A 1 -15.57 17.28 -7.48
CA MET A 1 -15.76 15.91 -6.94
C MET A 1 -14.44 15.15 -6.86
N ALA A 2 -13.68 14.95 -7.94
CA ALA A 2 -12.42 14.17 -7.93
C ALA A 2 -11.22 14.77 -7.16
N ILE A 3 -11.22 16.07 -6.84
CA ILE A 3 -10.20 16.72 -5.98
C ILE A 3 -10.32 16.26 -4.51
N TYR A 4 -11.48 15.75 -4.10
CA TYR A 4 -11.72 15.30 -2.73
C TYR A 4 -11.35 13.83 -2.50
N SER A 5 -11.37 12.96 -3.53
CA SER A 5 -10.92 11.56 -3.39
C SER A 5 -9.40 11.42 -3.33
N THR A 6 -8.67 12.47 -3.70
CA THR A 6 -7.24 12.44 -4.01
C THR A 6 -6.32 13.06 -2.95
N LEU A 7 -6.90 13.69 -1.92
CA LEU A 7 -6.14 14.23 -0.78
C LEU A 7 -6.06 13.26 0.40
N PHE A 8 -6.79 12.14 0.38
CA PHE A 8 -7.23 11.52 1.63
C PHE A 8 -7.23 9.97 1.72
N SER A 9 -6.15 9.30 1.33
CA SER A 9 -5.98 7.84 1.40
C SER A 9 -5.63 7.29 2.80
N GLY A 10 -6.35 7.68 3.84
CA GLY A 10 -6.18 7.11 5.18
C GLY A 10 -7.11 7.68 6.26
N PRO A 11 -7.24 7.04 7.43
CA PRO A 11 -8.14 7.48 8.50
C PRO A 11 -7.78 8.87 9.08
N VAL A 12 -6.49 9.24 9.13
CA VAL A 12 -6.05 10.61 9.52
C VAL A 12 -6.51 11.64 8.50
N ASN A 13 -6.47 11.25 7.25
CA ASN A 13 -6.87 12.05 6.11
C ASN A 13 -8.40 12.22 6.06
N ALA A 14 -9.16 11.16 6.40
CA ALA A 14 -10.61 11.24 6.62
C ALA A 14 -10.97 12.13 7.84
N ALA A 15 -10.19 12.06 8.94
CA ALA A 15 -10.37 12.95 10.09
C ALA A 15 -10.08 14.42 9.74
N LEU A 16 -9.05 14.67 8.92
CA LEU A 16 -8.77 16.00 8.38
C LEU A 16 -9.85 16.48 7.40
N LEU A 17 -10.48 15.58 6.63
CA LEU A 17 -11.63 15.90 5.79
C LEU A 17 -12.83 16.33 6.64
N VAL A 18 -13.17 15.57 7.69
CA VAL A 18 -14.21 15.94 8.66
C VAL A 18 -13.90 17.29 9.29
N PHE A 19 -12.63 17.53 9.67
CA PHE A 19 -12.18 18.81 10.20
C PHE A 19 -12.31 19.96 9.20
N PHE A 20 -11.85 19.81 7.96
CA PHE A 20 -11.95 20.87 6.93
C PHE A 20 -13.39 21.09 6.43
N MET A 21 -14.22 20.04 6.42
CA MET A 21 -15.66 20.15 6.15
C MET A 21 -16.38 20.88 7.30
N ALA A 22 -16.04 20.59 8.55
CA ALA A 22 -16.53 21.31 9.73
C ALA A 22 -16.10 22.79 9.73
N VAL A 23 -14.87 23.08 9.29
CA VAL A 23 -14.37 24.45 9.12
C VAL A 23 -15.05 25.18 7.95
N ARG A 24 -15.41 24.47 6.87
CA ARG A 24 -16.11 25.03 5.69
C ARG A 24 -17.59 25.27 5.95
N GLN A 25 -18.25 24.42 6.74
CA GLN A 25 -19.63 24.60 7.20
C GLN A 25 -19.65 25.26 8.58
N ARG A 26 -19.21 26.52 8.64
CA ARG A 26 -19.22 27.37 9.85
C ARG A 26 -20.59 27.50 10.54
N GLN A 27 -21.67 27.03 9.93
CA GLN A 27 -23.03 27.11 10.49
C GLN A 27 -23.47 25.86 11.28
N LEU A 28 -22.84 24.69 11.12
CA LEU A 28 -23.28 23.46 11.81
C LEU A 28 -22.61 23.22 13.18
N PHE A 29 -21.51 23.92 13.49
CA PHE A 29 -20.77 23.77 14.74
C PHE A 29 -20.62 25.08 15.53
N ALA A 30 -21.43 26.08 15.23
CA ALA A 30 -21.39 27.40 15.89
C ALA A 30 -21.66 27.36 17.42
N GLY A 31 -21.99 26.19 17.99
CA GLY A 31 -22.29 26.02 19.41
C GLY A 31 -21.39 25.05 20.19
N ILE A 32 -20.33 24.46 19.61
CA ILE A 32 -19.49 23.47 20.32
C ILE A 32 -18.06 24.00 20.51
N PRO A 33 -17.57 24.21 21.75
CA PRO A 33 -16.22 24.71 22.05
C PRO A 33 -15.16 23.59 21.91
N LEU A 34 -15.21 22.82 20.82
CA LEU A 34 -14.43 21.59 20.67
C LEU A 34 -13.01 21.82 20.11
N GLY A 35 -12.76 22.94 19.45
CA GLY A 35 -11.56 23.16 18.64
C GLY A 35 -10.25 23.25 19.43
N GLU A 36 -10.22 24.02 20.52
CA GLU A 36 -9.01 24.25 21.31
C GLU A 36 -8.73 23.10 22.28
N ALA A 37 -9.77 22.52 22.87
CA ALA A 37 -9.66 21.38 23.78
C ALA A 37 -9.16 20.11 23.07
N LEU A 38 -9.66 19.79 21.87
CA LEU A 38 -9.17 18.64 21.09
C LEU A 38 -7.73 18.83 20.63
N GLN A 39 -7.34 20.06 20.25
CA GLN A 39 -5.95 20.36 19.90
C GLN A 39 -5.02 20.22 21.12
N ALA A 40 -5.43 20.74 22.28
CA ALA A 40 -4.68 20.60 23.52
C ALA A 40 -4.54 19.13 23.94
N VAL A 41 -5.60 18.32 23.84
CA VAL A 41 -5.59 16.88 24.16
C VAL A 41 -4.71 16.09 23.18
N ALA A 42 -4.77 16.38 21.88
CA ALA A 42 -3.92 15.73 20.89
C ALA A 42 -2.44 16.07 21.11
N VAL A 43 -2.13 17.35 21.37
CA VAL A 43 -0.76 17.82 21.64
C VAL A 43 -0.23 17.22 22.93
N THR A 44 -1.00 17.24 24.02
CA THR A 44 -0.59 16.64 25.30
C THR A 44 -0.41 15.12 25.22
N THR A 45 -1.27 14.42 24.47
CA THR A 45 -1.14 12.97 24.25
C THR A 45 0.12 12.64 23.45
N VAL A 46 0.42 13.37 22.38
CA VAL A 46 1.65 13.19 21.58
C VAL A 46 2.88 13.49 22.42
N LEU A 47 2.87 14.56 23.22
CA LEU A 47 3.96 14.92 24.13
C LEU A 47 4.15 13.88 25.24
N ALA A 48 3.06 13.33 25.80
CA ALA A 48 3.11 12.27 26.81
C ALA A 48 3.67 10.96 26.23
N LEU A 49 3.23 10.55 25.02
CA LEU A 49 3.77 9.40 24.31
C LEU A 49 5.25 9.61 23.94
N PHE A 50 5.64 10.81 23.54
CA PHE A 50 7.03 11.18 23.31
C PHE A 50 7.86 11.05 24.59
N PHE A 51 7.38 11.56 25.73
CA PHE A 51 8.09 11.51 27.00
C PHE A 51 8.19 10.08 27.56
N LEU A 52 7.11 9.30 27.47
CA LEU A 52 7.10 7.86 27.80
C LEU A 52 8.10 7.08 26.93
N GLN A 53 8.15 7.37 25.63
CA GLN A 53 9.09 6.72 24.72
C GLN A 53 10.53 7.20 24.97
N LEU A 54 10.73 8.47 25.30
CA LEU A 54 12.01 9.04 25.70
C LEU A 54 12.57 8.32 26.92
N LEU A 55 11.77 8.20 27.99
CA LEU A 55 12.11 7.45 29.19
C LEU A 55 12.42 5.97 28.92
N ARG A 56 11.68 5.31 28.00
CA ARG A 56 11.89 3.89 27.66
C ARG A 56 13.12 3.65 26.79
N VAL A 57 13.41 4.51 25.81
CA VAL A 57 14.58 4.39 24.93
C VAL A 57 15.87 4.74 25.67
N THR A 58 15.83 5.77 26.52
CA THR A 58 16.98 6.17 27.34
C THR A 58 17.34 5.14 28.41
N ARG A 59 16.38 4.38 28.94
CA ARG A 59 16.62 3.33 29.95
C ARG A 59 17.06 1.97 29.37
N ARG A 60 16.88 1.71 28.06
CA ARG A 60 17.28 0.43 27.44
C ARG A 60 18.69 0.51 26.85
N LYS A 61 19.56 -0.44 27.21
CA LYS A 61 20.82 -0.70 26.49
C LYS A 61 20.52 -1.28 25.11
N ILE A 62 20.24 -0.42 24.13
CA ILE A 62 20.10 -0.84 22.73
C ILE A 62 21.51 -1.12 22.20
N LYS A 63 21.77 -2.35 21.75
CA LYS A 63 23.06 -2.72 21.16
C LYS A 63 23.22 -1.99 19.82
N THR A 64 24.11 -1.01 19.77
CA THR A 64 24.58 -0.41 18.53
C THR A 64 25.33 -1.46 17.70
N ARG A 65 25.00 -1.58 16.42
CA ARG A 65 25.75 -2.39 15.46
C ARG A 65 26.69 -1.48 14.67
N TYR A 66 27.95 -1.87 14.59
CA TYR A 66 28.95 -1.19 13.79
C TYR A 66 28.99 -1.78 12.38
N TRP A 67 29.07 -0.90 11.39
CA TRP A 67 29.19 -1.25 9.98
C TRP A 67 30.66 -1.32 9.60
N ASN A 68 31.07 -2.45 8.99
CA ASN A 68 32.46 -2.66 8.59
C ASN A 68 32.72 -2.37 7.10
N GLY A 69 31.66 -2.02 6.34
CA GLY A 69 31.76 -1.64 4.93
C GLY A 69 32.02 -0.14 4.73
N PRO A 70 32.03 0.34 3.47
CA PRO A 70 32.19 1.76 3.17
C PRO A 70 30.96 2.59 3.58
N GLY A 71 31.18 3.87 3.89
CA GLY A 71 30.15 4.80 4.38
C GLY A 71 29.73 4.57 5.84
N LYS A 72 28.86 5.44 6.35
CA LYS A 72 28.29 5.35 7.70
C LYS A 72 26.80 5.66 7.68
N VAL A 73 26.07 5.14 8.68
CA VAL A 73 24.72 5.63 8.96
C VAL A 73 24.84 7.06 9.46
N LEU A 74 24.16 8.00 8.80
CA LEU A 74 24.25 9.43 9.09
C LEU A 74 22.85 10.06 9.10
N LEU A 75 22.69 11.11 9.91
CA LEU A 75 21.52 11.99 9.89
C LEU A 75 21.92 13.35 9.32
N PHE A 76 21.12 13.86 8.38
CA PHE A 76 21.40 15.11 7.69
C PHE A 76 20.28 16.12 7.95
N PRO A 77 20.51 17.04 8.89
CA PRO A 77 19.71 18.25 9.04
C PRO A 77 19.75 19.10 7.77
N CYS A 78 18.62 19.20 7.08
CA CYS A 78 18.53 19.88 5.79
C CYS A 78 17.44 20.97 5.77
N ARG A 79 17.51 21.81 4.75
CA ARG A 79 16.41 22.65 4.28
C ARG A 79 16.01 22.18 2.89
N VAL A 80 14.70 22.03 2.68
CA VAL A 80 14.14 21.89 1.34
C VAL A 80 13.61 23.24 0.93
N SER A 81 13.98 23.70 -0.26
CA SER A 81 13.47 24.92 -0.87
C SER A 81 12.87 24.60 -2.23
N HIS A 82 11.77 25.30 -2.53
CA HIS A 82 11.10 25.21 -3.82
C HIS A 82 10.94 26.62 -4.36
N SER A 83 11.55 26.87 -5.51
CA SER A 83 11.52 28.15 -6.20
C SER A 83 10.83 27.97 -7.54
N ARG A 84 9.58 28.41 -7.66
CA ARG A 84 8.85 28.47 -8.92
C ARG A 84 9.18 29.78 -9.62
N LEU A 85 9.65 29.68 -10.87
CA LEU A 85 9.98 30.81 -11.73
C LEU A 85 8.83 31.15 -12.69
N PHE A 86 8.07 30.14 -13.13
CA PHE A 86 6.99 30.26 -14.12
C PHE A 86 5.80 29.33 -13.80
N PRO A 87 4.54 29.68 -14.14
CA PRO A 87 4.08 30.97 -14.69
C PRO A 87 3.95 32.07 -13.64
N GLN A 88 3.81 31.70 -12.36
CA GLN A 88 3.73 32.63 -11.25
C GLN A 88 4.90 32.40 -10.31
N LYS A 89 5.63 33.46 -9.97
CA LYS A 89 6.76 33.37 -9.03
C LYS A 89 6.26 33.03 -7.64
N HIS A 90 6.84 31.99 -7.04
CA HIS A 90 6.54 31.59 -5.67
C HIS A 90 7.73 30.83 -5.11
N GLN A 91 8.15 31.18 -3.90
CA GLN A 91 9.27 30.52 -3.24
C GLN A 91 8.93 30.24 -1.78
N PHE A 92 9.34 29.07 -1.30
CA PHE A 92 9.28 28.74 0.11
C PHE A 92 10.43 27.80 0.47
N SER A 93 10.77 27.77 1.76
CA SER A 93 11.71 26.79 2.31
C SER A 93 11.28 26.34 3.70
N HIS A 94 11.64 25.11 4.06
CA HIS A 94 11.35 24.58 5.39
C HIS A 94 12.40 23.55 5.81
N SER A 95 12.46 23.26 7.11
CA SER A 95 13.28 22.19 7.66
C SER A 95 12.88 20.83 7.09
N TYR A 96 13.88 19.97 6.91
CA TYR A 96 13.71 18.61 6.45
C TYR A 96 14.84 17.74 7.01
N LEU A 97 14.54 16.50 7.39
CA LEU A 97 15.53 15.58 7.94
C LEU A 97 15.60 14.35 7.04
N VAL A 98 16.80 14.02 6.58
CA VAL A 98 17.06 12.77 5.84
C VAL A 98 18.09 11.93 6.57
N ALA A 99 17.95 10.61 6.46
CA ALA A 99 18.92 9.63 6.91
C ALA A 99 19.68 9.08 5.70
N GLY A 100 20.99 8.93 5.84
CA GLY A 100 21.86 8.22 4.90
C GLY A 100 22.21 6.84 5.45
N ILE A 101 21.99 5.80 4.65
CA ILE A 101 22.11 4.40 5.04
C ILE A 101 23.02 3.68 4.03
N PRO A 102 24.15 3.09 4.47
CA PRO A 102 24.89 2.14 3.65
C PRO A 102 23.99 0.95 3.31
N VAL A 103 23.78 0.69 2.02
CA VAL A 103 22.93 -0.41 1.56
C VAL A 103 23.64 -1.72 1.92
N GLY A 104 23.04 -2.49 2.82
CA GLY A 104 23.64 -3.66 3.45
C GLY A 104 23.78 -3.53 4.98
N PHE A 105 23.69 -2.30 5.52
CA PHE A 105 23.59 -2.11 6.96
C PHE A 105 22.24 -2.64 7.49
N GLU A 106 22.31 -3.42 8.56
CA GLU A 106 21.15 -3.94 9.28
C GLU A 106 21.38 -3.79 10.78
N GLY A 107 20.35 -3.42 11.52
CA GLY A 107 20.43 -3.25 12.96
C GLY A 107 20.28 -1.79 13.37
N ASN A 108 20.89 -1.43 14.51
CA ASN A 108 20.65 -0.15 15.16
C ASN A 108 21.93 0.69 15.20
N ALA A 109 21.84 1.95 14.76
CA ALA A 109 22.90 2.93 14.83
C ALA A 109 22.60 3.93 15.96
N GLY A 110 23.35 3.80 17.06
CA GLY A 110 23.33 4.77 18.17
C GLY A 110 22.01 4.90 18.94
N GLY A 111 21.07 3.96 18.81
CA GLY A 111 19.72 4.03 19.37
C GLY A 111 18.77 4.97 18.62
N LEU A 112 19.24 5.69 17.60
CA LEU A 112 18.47 6.70 16.89
C LEU A 112 17.90 6.18 15.58
N VAL A 113 18.69 5.46 14.78
CA VAL A 113 18.29 4.95 13.47
C VAL A 113 18.34 3.42 13.48
N SER A 114 17.28 2.76 13.04
CA SER A 114 17.29 1.32 12.81
C SER A 114 16.94 0.95 11.38
N VAL A 115 17.62 -0.06 10.86
CA VAL A 115 17.30 -0.73 9.60
C VAL A 115 16.91 -2.16 9.91
N ALA A 116 15.75 -2.59 9.42
CA ALA A 116 15.25 -3.95 9.64
C ALA A 116 16.24 -4.98 9.07
N ALA A 117 16.42 -6.09 9.79
CA ALA A 117 17.29 -7.18 9.34
C ALA A 117 16.56 -8.04 8.29
N LYS A 118 17.32 -8.66 7.38
CA LYS A 118 16.78 -9.61 6.39
C LYS A 118 15.91 -10.66 7.07
N GLY A 119 14.74 -10.94 6.49
CA GLY A 119 13.75 -11.89 7.02
C GLY A 119 13.01 -11.47 8.31
N LYS A 120 13.24 -10.27 8.85
CA LYS A 120 12.55 -9.74 10.04
C LYS A 120 12.05 -8.32 9.79
N PRO A 121 10.91 -8.15 9.08
CA PRO A 121 10.37 -6.82 8.81
C PRO A 121 9.98 -6.10 10.10
N ASP A 122 10.25 -4.80 10.19
CA ASP A 122 9.86 -3.97 11.34
C ASP A 122 8.46 -3.37 11.07
N CYS A 123 7.47 -4.25 10.83
CA CYS A 123 6.09 -3.87 10.57
C CYS A 123 5.35 -3.57 11.88
N ILE A 124 5.50 -2.37 12.42
CA ILE A 124 4.57 -1.85 13.44
C ILE A 124 3.71 -0.77 12.80
N PRO A 125 2.41 -1.01 12.57
CA PRO A 125 1.49 0.02 12.11
C PRO A 125 1.52 1.23 13.03
N TRP A 126 1.49 2.45 12.47
CA TRP A 126 1.49 3.68 13.27
C TRP A 126 0.30 3.76 14.24
N SER A 127 -0.81 3.09 13.91
CA SER A 127 -2.05 2.98 14.70
C SER A 127 -1.99 1.97 15.84
N SER A 128 -0.91 1.18 15.96
CA SER A 128 -0.76 0.21 17.04
C SER A 128 -0.40 0.92 18.34
N LEU A 129 -1.34 0.93 19.29
CA LEU A 129 -1.13 1.35 20.69
C LEU A 129 -0.42 0.27 21.52
N ALA A 130 -0.08 -0.88 20.93
CA ALA A 130 0.54 -1.99 21.63
C ALA A 130 1.95 -1.61 22.13
N PRO A 131 2.31 -1.95 23.37
CA PRO A 131 3.59 -1.59 24.00
C PRO A 131 4.78 -2.42 23.49
N ARG A 132 4.77 -2.88 22.22
CA ARG A 132 5.92 -3.54 21.61
C ARG A 132 6.93 -2.48 21.18
N VAL A 133 8.06 -2.50 21.89
CA VAL A 133 9.09 -1.47 21.91
C VAL A 133 9.70 -1.23 20.54
N ARG A 134 9.50 -0.03 19.97
CA ARG A 134 10.23 0.44 18.80
C ARG A 134 11.74 0.40 19.07
N LYS A 135 12.49 -0.22 18.15
CA LYS A 135 13.94 -0.45 18.28
C LYS A 135 14.77 0.82 18.16
N ALA A 136 14.22 1.88 17.56
CA ALA A 136 14.85 3.20 17.40
C ALA A 136 13.78 4.30 17.22
N TRP A 137 14.21 5.56 17.14
CA TRP A 137 13.34 6.71 16.86
C TRP A 137 12.98 6.83 15.38
N TYR A 138 13.99 6.60 14.53
CA TYR A 138 13.89 6.61 13.09
C TYR A 138 14.09 5.20 12.55
N THR A 139 13.18 4.76 11.68
CA THR A 139 13.24 3.41 11.09
C THR A 139 13.27 3.49 9.58
N VAL A 140 14.15 2.73 8.96
CA VAL A 140 14.19 2.49 7.52
C VAL A 140 13.82 1.03 7.31
N ASP A 141 12.63 0.79 6.78
CA ASP A 141 12.16 -0.56 6.45
C ASP A 141 12.36 -0.81 4.97
N ALA A 142 12.98 -1.95 4.63
CA ALA A 142 13.26 -2.28 3.24
C ALA A 142 11.96 -2.35 2.40
N GLY A 143 10.83 -2.76 3.00
CA GLY A 143 9.52 -2.85 2.37
C GLY A 143 9.01 -1.54 1.75
N ASP A 144 9.57 -0.41 2.17
CA ASP A 144 9.12 0.92 1.76
C ASP A 144 9.72 1.41 0.47
N TYR A 145 10.80 0.80 -0.01
CA TYR A 145 11.62 1.36 -1.10
C TYR A 145 11.62 0.50 -2.35
N LEU A 146 11.92 1.06 -3.51
CA LEU A 146 11.92 0.37 -4.82
C LEU A 146 10.58 -0.35 -5.06
N GLU A 147 10.58 -1.65 -5.34
CA GLU A 147 9.34 -2.44 -5.44
C GLU A 147 8.62 -2.50 -4.08
N ARG A 148 7.29 -2.44 -4.02
CA ARG A 148 6.58 -2.42 -2.72
C ARG A 148 6.65 -3.79 -2.03
N GLY A 149 6.78 -3.79 -0.70
CA GLY A 149 6.85 -5.04 0.07
C GLY A 149 8.22 -5.73 -0.07
N LYS A 150 8.26 -7.06 -0.02
CA LYS A 150 9.51 -7.86 -0.08
C LYS A 150 10.57 -7.44 0.95
N ALA A 151 10.13 -7.01 2.13
CA ALA A 151 11.01 -6.49 3.17
C ALA A 151 12.03 -7.56 3.64
N GLU A 152 11.69 -8.84 3.49
CA GLU A 152 12.55 -9.97 3.76
C GLU A 152 13.81 -10.02 2.91
N LEU A 153 13.88 -9.33 1.76
CA LEU A 153 15.08 -9.24 0.93
C LEU A 153 16.13 -8.26 1.49
N GLY A 154 15.73 -7.35 2.39
CA GLY A 154 16.55 -6.24 2.84
C GLY A 154 16.82 -5.20 1.73
N LEU A 155 17.50 -4.09 2.06
CA LEU A 155 17.74 -3.01 1.07
C LEU A 155 18.60 -3.49 -0.11
N ARG A 156 19.62 -4.32 0.13
CA ARG A 156 20.51 -4.84 -0.92
C ARG A 156 19.78 -5.77 -1.88
N GLY A 157 19.04 -6.75 -1.37
CA GLY A 157 18.31 -7.70 -2.22
C GLY A 157 17.26 -7.03 -3.10
N LYS A 158 16.58 -5.99 -2.58
CA LYS A 158 15.63 -5.20 -3.38
C LYS A 158 16.31 -4.36 -4.45
N LEU A 159 17.48 -3.80 -4.15
CA LEU A 159 18.29 -3.10 -5.13
C LEU A 159 18.77 -4.06 -6.25
N ASP A 160 19.20 -5.26 -5.88
CA ASP A 160 19.63 -6.28 -6.85
C ASP A 160 18.48 -6.66 -7.80
N GLU A 161 17.30 -6.93 -7.26
CA GLU A 161 16.11 -7.26 -8.06
C GLU A 161 15.75 -6.10 -9.00
N TYR A 162 15.76 -4.87 -8.49
CA TYR A 162 15.52 -3.70 -9.33
C TYR A 162 16.55 -3.57 -10.46
N LEU A 163 17.86 -3.72 -10.18
CA LEU A 163 18.90 -3.63 -11.20
C LEU A 163 18.74 -4.71 -12.28
N GLN A 164 18.38 -5.94 -11.87
CA GLN A 164 18.06 -7.01 -12.81
C GLN A 164 16.87 -6.66 -13.71
N THR A 165 15.83 -6.01 -13.18
CA THR A 165 14.70 -5.53 -14.00
C THR A 165 15.11 -4.46 -15.03
N GLN A 166 16.22 -3.76 -14.79
CA GLN A 166 16.80 -2.78 -15.71
C GLN A 166 17.81 -3.43 -16.68
N GLY A 167 17.97 -4.75 -16.67
CA GLY A 167 18.97 -5.46 -17.48
C GLY A 167 20.41 -5.25 -17.03
N VAL A 168 20.63 -4.82 -15.78
CA VAL A 168 21.95 -4.53 -15.21
C VAL A 168 22.36 -5.62 -14.24
N ASN A 169 23.59 -6.10 -14.37
CA ASN A 169 24.16 -7.04 -13.40
C ASN A 169 24.39 -6.31 -12.05
N PRO A 170 23.80 -6.78 -10.93
CA PRO A 170 23.99 -6.13 -9.63
C PRO A 170 25.44 -6.01 -9.17
N THR A 171 26.33 -6.90 -9.63
CA THR A 171 27.76 -6.88 -9.29
C THR A 171 28.49 -5.67 -9.85
N THR A 172 27.92 -4.97 -10.85
CA THR A 172 28.44 -3.69 -11.35
C THR A 172 28.44 -2.61 -10.27
N TYR A 173 27.51 -2.67 -9.32
CA TYR A 173 27.38 -1.72 -8.22
C TYR A 173 27.47 -2.43 -6.86
N PRO A 174 28.67 -2.88 -6.45
CA PRO A 174 28.85 -3.63 -5.21
C PRO A 174 28.51 -2.80 -3.97
N TYR A 175 28.61 -1.47 -4.06
CA TYR A 175 28.30 -0.56 -2.96
C TYR A 175 27.19 0.40 -3.34
N ALA A 176 26.31 0.70 -2.37
CA ALA A 176 25.25 1.69 -2.54
C ALA A 176 24.96 2.43 -1.24
N TYR A 177 24.42 3.64 -1.36
CA TYR A 177 24.06 4.50 -0.24
C TYR A 177 22.68 5.11 -0.45
N LEU A 178 21.76 4.89 0.48
CA LEU A 178 20.39 5.38 0.42
C LEU A 178 20.25 6.65 1.27
N VAL A 179 19.86 7.76 0.64
CA VAL A 179 19.45 9.01 1.29
C VAL A 179 17.93 9.13 1.22
N THR A 180 17.27 9.18 2.38
CA THR A 180 15.80 9.09 2.46
C THR A 180 15.23 9.77 3.69
N ALA A 181 13.95 10.16 3.66
CA ALA A 181 13.20 10.43 4.87
C ALA A 181 12.80 9.11 5.58
N ALA A 182 13.48 8.83 6.69
CA ALA A 182 13.18 7.68 7.53
C ALA A 182 11.81 7.83 8.23
N ARG A 183 11.18 6.71 8.56
CA ARG A 183 9.96 6.69 9.38
C ARG A 183 10.25 7.29 10.73
N PHE A 184 9.49 8.28 11.15
CA PHE A 184 9.54 8.75 12.53
C PHE A 184 8.39 8.13 13.28
N MET A 185 8.69 7.29 14.28
CA MET A 185 7.64 6.71 15.13
C MET A 185 6.52 6.02 14.32
N GLY A 186 6.87 5.29 13.26
CA GLY A 186 5.94 4.58 12.38
C GLY A 186 5.20 5.49 11.37
N TYR A 187 5.22 6.81 11.55
CA TYR A 187 4.73 7.75 10.55
C TYR A 187 5.76 7.90 9.42
N HIS A 188 5.27 7.85 8.18
CA HIS A 188 6.12 7.94 7.00
C HIS A 188 5.48 8.84 5.95
N PHE A 189 6.16 9.93 5.63
CA PHE A 189 5.85 10.76 4.48
C PHE A 189 7.16 11.05 3.75
N ASN A 190 7.38 10.36 2.63
CA ASN A 190 8.64 10.37 1.91
C ASN A 190 8.43 10.68 0.41
N PRO A 191 8.50 11.95 -0.01
CA PRO A 191 8.28 12.35 -1.41
C PRO A 191 9.40 11.90 -2.36
N ALA A 192 10.64 11.71 -1.87
CA ALA A 192 11.74 11.24 -2.71
C ALA A 192 12.85 10.56 -1.91
N SER A 193 13.39 9.47 -2.46
CA SER A 193 14.58 8.78 -1.98
C SER A 193 15.66 8.78 -3.06
N PHE A 194 16.92 8.88 -2.66
CA PHE A 194 18.06 8.93 -3.56
C PHE A 194 19.02 7.79 -3.25
N TRP A 195 19.19 6.89 -4.21
CA TRP A 195 20.16 5.81 -4.12
C TRP A 195 21.40 6.21 -4.90
N TYR A 196 22.54 6.26 -4.23
CA TYR A 196 23.85 6.47 -4.83
C TYR A 196 24.50 5.11 -5.06
N LEU A 197 24.86 4.78 -6.29
CA LEU A 197 25.43 3.50 -6.67
C LEU A 197 26.89 3.68 -7.05
N TYR A 198 27.77 2.89 -6.44
CA TYR A 198 29.21 3.00 -6.61
C TYR A 198 29.76 1.73 -7.24
N ASP A 199 30.73 1.90 -8.13
CA ASP A 199 31.48 0.81 -8.75
C ASP A 199 32.45 0.14 -7.75
N ALA A 200 33.18 -0.89 -8.21
CA ALA A 200 34.20 -1.57 -7.42
C ALA A 200 35.34 -0.64 -6.95
N ASP A 201 35.62 0.42 -7.72
CA ASP A 201 36.62 1.46 -7.40
C ASP A 201 36.08 2.54 -6.46
N LYS A 202 34.86 2.36 -5.92
CA LYS A 202 34.16 3.29 -5.02
C LYS A 202 33.96 4.68 -5.65
N ARG A 203 33.75 4.75 -6.96
CA ARG A 203 33.33 5.95 -7.68
C ARG A 203 31.83 5.94 -7.86
N LEU A 204 31.18 7.09 -7.66
CA LEU A 204 29.76 7.26 -7.93
C LEU A 204 29.50 7.09 -9.44
N ALA A 205 28.86 5.98 -9.82
CA ALA A 205 28.68 5.57 -11.20
C ALA A 205 27.23 5.67 -11.68
N ALA A 206 26.26 5.57 -10.75
CA ALA A 206 24.85 5.74 -11.08
C ALA A 206 24.04 6.24 -9.88
N MET A 207 22.83 6.73 -10.14
CA MET A 207 21.85 7.08 -9.12
C MET A 207 20.48 6.49 -9.47
N ILE A 208 19.70 6.09 -8.45
CA ILE A 208 18.26 5.82 -8.60
C ILE A 208 17.50 6.90 -7.84
N LEU A 209 16.64 7.63 -8.56
CA LEU A 209 15.72 8.59 -7.96
C LEU A 209 14.36 7.92 -7.82
N GLU A 210 13.98 7.62 -6.59
CA GLU A 210 12.66 7.13 -6.27
C GLU A 210 11.78 8.33 -5.93
N VAL A 211 10.75 8.60 -6.74
CA VAL A 211 9.83 9.73 -6.54
C VAL A 211 8.46 9.19 -6.21
N ASN A 212 7.93 9.59 -5.05
CA ASN A 212 6.59 9.24 -4.58
C ASN A 212 5.67 10.46 -4.71
N ASN A 213 4.42 10.26 -5.13
CA ASN A 213 3.42 11.32 -5.15
C ASN A 213 2.36 11.16 -4.06
N THR A 214 1.45 12.13 -3.95
CA THR A 214 0.35 12.10 -2.97
C THR A 214 -0.78 11.13 -3.31
N PHE A 215 -0.67 10.42 -4.45
CA PHE A 215 -1.66 9.44 -4.91
C PHE A 215 -1.24 8.00 -4.57
N ASP A 216 -0.23 7.82 -3.71
CA ASP A 216 0.40 6.53 -3.41
C ASP A 216 1.03 5.87 -4.66
N GLU A 217 1.48 6.64 -5.63
CA GLU A 217 2.23 6.11 -6.79
C GLU A 217 3.73 6.38 -6.63
N ARG A 218 4.53 5.58 -7.31
CA ARG A 218 5.99 5.67 -7.28
C ARG A 218 6.60 5.50 -8.67
N ARG A 219 7.54 6.37 -9.00
CA ARG A 219 8.36 6.27 -10.21
C ARG A 219 9.84 6.22 -9.82
N MET A 220 10.56 5.24 -10.37
CA MET A 220 12.01 5.12 -10.19
C MET A 220 12.71 5.54 -11.48
N TYR A 221 13.70 6.41 -11.38
CA TYR A 221 14.56 6.80 -12.50
C TYR A 221 15.97 6.28 -12.24
N PHE A 222 16.41 5.33 -13.06
CA PHE A 222 17.78 4.85 -13.05
C PHE A 222 18.64 5.73 -13.98
N LEU A 223 19.63 6.40 -13.41
CA LEU A 223 20.46 7.41 -14.08
C LEU A 223 21.92 6.98 -13.99
N THR A 224 22.58 6.77 -15.12
CA THR A 224 24.02 6.44 -15.18
C THR A 224 24.84 7.72 -15.32
N ALA A 225 26.09 7.71 -14.85
CA ALA A 225 27.03 8.78 -15.16
C ALA A 225 27.26 8.84 -16.68
N ASP A 226 27.50 10.03 -17.22
CA ASP A 226 27.93 10.15 -18.62
C ASP A 226 29.35 9.56 -18.74
N ASP A 227 29.53 8.55 -19.58
CA ASP A 227 30.83 7.89 -19.82
C ASP A 227 31.87 8.80 -20.55
N GLY A 228 31.62 10.11 -20.64
CA GLY A 228 32.47 11.06 -21.37
C GLY A 228 32.51 10.84 -22.89
N ARG A 229 31.60 10.01 -23.45
CA ARG A 229 31.45 9.83 -24.89
C ARG A 229 30.56 10.94 -25.46
N THR A 230 31.18 12.03 -25.90
CA THR A 230 30.52 13.00 -26.78
C THR A 230 30.57 12.49 -28.22
N THR A 231 29.41 12.18 -28.80
CA THR A 231 29.28 12.00 -30.25
C THR A 231 29.20 13.37 -30.90
N ASN A 232 30.23 13.79 -31.63
CA ASN A 232 30.16 14.98 -32.48
C ASN A 232 29.30 14.65 -33.73
N GLU A 233 28.67 15.66 -34.35
CA GLU A 233 27.82 15.53 -35.56
C GLU A 233 28.54 14.92 -36.79
N ALA A 234 29.83 14.59 -36.67
CA ALA A 234 30.64 13.89 -37.68
C ALA A 234 30.86 12.38 -37.39
N GLY A 235 30.19 11.79 -36.39
CA GLY A 235 30.23 10.33 -36.13
C GLY A 235 31.56 9.79 -35.59
N GLN A 236 32.48 10.67 -35.16
CA GLN A 236 33.75 10.27 -34.53
C GLN A 236 33.61 10.32 -33.00
N SER A 237 33.92 9.19 -32.36
CA SER A 237 33.94 9.04 -30.90
C SER A 237 35.29 9.51 -30.36
N GLU A 238 35.38 10.74 -29.88
CA GLU A 238 36.56 11.19 -29.14
C GLU A 238 36.49 10.73 -27.68
N CYS A 239 37.45 9.89 -27.26
CA CYS A 239 37.67 9.59 -25.85
C CYS A 239 38.36 10.80 -25.20
N SER A 240 37.65 11.55 -24.36
CA SER A 240 38.30 12.51 -23.47
C SER A 240 39.30 11.79 -22.54
N PRO A 241 40.48 12.38 -22.25
CA PRO A 241 41.48 11.75 -21.40
C PRO A 241 40.91 11.46 -20.00
N ARG A 242 41.20 10.26 -19.49
CA ARG A 242 40.79 9.71 -18.18
C ARG A 242 41.31 10.49 -16.95
N ASN A 243 41.94 11.65 -17.15
CA ASN A 243 42.62 12.49 -16.15
C ASN A 243 41.89 13.81 -15.83
N SER A 244 40.59 13.91 -16.11
CA SER A 244 39.77 15.02 -15.60
C SER A 244 39.61 14.90 -14.08
N PRO A 245 39.69 15.99 -13.29
CA PRO A 245 39.50 15.92 -11.84
C PRO A 245 38.15 15.26 -11.51
N ARG A 246 38.19 14.22 -10.66
CA ARG A 246 37.05 13.38 -10.25
C ARG A 246 35.82 14.27 -9.97
N GLN A 247 34.78 14.11 -10.78
CA GLN A 247 33.59 14.95 -10.70
C GLN A 247 32.89 14.70 -9.35
N THR A 248 32.90 15.68 -8.45
CA THR A 248 32.26 15.61 -7.12
C THR A 248 30.74 15.73 -7.16
N THR A 249 30.20 16.02 -8.35
CA THR A 249 28.78 16.30 -8.59
C THR A 249 28.26 15.45 -9.73
N PHE A 250 27.26 14.62 -9.45
CA PHE A 250 26.53 13.84 -10.42
C PHE A 250 25.48 14.71 -11.12
N LYS A 251 25.47 14.72 -12.45
CA LYS A 251 24.52 15.51 -13.25
C LYS A 251 23.85 14.63 -14.28
N GLN A 252 22.54 14.74 -14.40
CA GLN A 252 21.77 14.02 -15.42
C GLN A 252 20.51 14.78 -15.83
N SER A 253 19.95 14.46 -17.00
CA SER A 253 18.66 14.98 -17.44
C SER A 253 17.80 13.89 -18.05
N TRP A 254 16.50 13.92 -17.76
CA TRP A 254 15.56 12.94 -18.28
C TRP A 254 14.16 13.54 -18.49
N PRO A 255 13.32 12.96 -19.36
CA PRO A 255 11.95 13.41 -19.55
C PRO A 255 11.13 13.31 -18.26
N LYS A 256 10.21 14.26 -18.05
CA LYS A 256 9.23 14.15 -16.98
C LYS A 256 8.05 13.32 -17.48
N ASP A 257 7.89 12.12 -16.94
CA ASP A 257 6.78 11.21 -17.26
C ASP A 257 5.84 10.99 -16.05
N PHE A 258 6.19 11.52 -14.88
CA PHE A 258 5.45 11.30 -13.64
C PHE A 258 4.67 12.55 -13.16
N HIS A 259 3.47 12.32 -12.63
CA HIS A 259 2.61 13.38 -12.09
C HIS A 259 2.80 13.51 -10.58
N VAL A 260 3.58 14.51 -10.16
CA VAL A 260 3.91 14.75 -8.74
C VAL A 260 3.10 15.90 -8.13
N SER A 261 2.72 16.89 -8.93
CA SER A 261 2.05 18.10 -8.44
C SER A 261 0.92 18.51 -9.38
N PRO A 262 -0.26 18.87 -8.85
CA PRO A 262 -1.38 19.36 -9.66
C PRO A 262 -1.06 20.69 -10.36
N PHE A 263 -0.01 21.40 -9.97
CA PHE A 263 0.36 22.68 -10.58
C PHE A 263 1.38 22.53 -11.73
N ASN A 264 1.67 21.30 -12.17
CA ASN A 264 2.56 21.03 -13.29
C ASN A 264 2.08 19.82 -14.13
N SER A 265 1.97 20.01 -15.44
CA SER A 265 1.77 18.92 -16.41
C SER A 265 2.92 17.91 -16.38
N ARG A 266 2.74 16.73 -17.00
CA ARG A 266 3.85 15.80 -17.28
C ARG A 266 4.87 16.36 -18.27
N LYS A 267 4.48 17.19 -19.24
CA LYS A 267 5.39 17.78 -20.24
C LYS A 267 6.64 18.45 -19.64
N GLY A 268 7.79 18.23 -20.30
CA GLY A 268 9.09 18.81 -19.96
C GLY A 268 10.11 17.76 -19.56
N SER A 269 11.17 18.20 -18.89
CA SER A 269 12.25 17.33 -18.40
C SER A 269 12.71 17.76 -17.01
N TYR A 270 13.40 16.85 -16.32
CA TYR A 270 14.12 17.15 -15.11
C TYR A 270 15.62 17.25 -15.40
N ARG A 271 16.31 18.10 -14.64
CA ARG A 271 17.78 18.16 -14.56
C ARG A 271 18.19 17.99 -13.12
N LEU A 272 19.08 17.05 -12.86
CA LEU A 272 19.66 16.77 -11.55
C LEU A 272 21.08 17.35 -11.46
N ALA A 273 21.40 17.91 -10.31
CA ALA A 273 22.76 18.08 -9.84
C ALA A 273 22.80 17.62 -8.38
N ALA A 274 23.56 16.57 -8.09
CA ALA A 274 23.67 15.98 -6.76
C ALA A 274 25.15 15.86 -6.36
N THR A 275 25.51 16.31 -5.16
CA THR A 275 26.85 16.09 -4.61
C THR A 275 26.98 14.66 -4.11
N ASP A 276 28.15 14.05 -4.30
CA ASP A 276 28.46 12.77 -3.66
C ASP A 276 28.65 12.98 -2.14
N PRO A 277 27.76 12.45 -1.28
CA PRO A 277 27.84 12.67 0.16
C PRO A 277 28.99 11.91 0.83
N LEU A 278 29.47 10.83 0.20
CA LEU A 278 30.57 10.02 0.73
C LEU A 278 31.92 10.36 0.08
N GLY A 279 31.91 11.14 -1.00
CA GLY A 279 33.11 11.60 -1.69
C GLY A 279 34.04 10.45 -2.13
N PRO A 280 35.32 10.78 -2.42
CA PRO A 280 36.28 9.79 -2.88
C PRO A 280 36.43 8.62 -1.90
N SER A 281 36.45 7.40 -2.42
CA SER A 281 36.62 6.16 -1.65
C SER A 281 35.52 5.88 -0.61
N MET A 282 34.39 6.60 -0.67
CA MET A 282 33.25 6.46 0.24
C MET A 282 33.58 6.67 1.73
N GLN A 283 34.52 7.57 2.04
CA GLN A 283 34.97 7.85 3.42
C GLN A 283 34.47 9.18 3.98
N GLY A 284 33.91 10.04 3.13
CA GLY A 284 33.44 11.37 3.47
C GLY A 284 32.13 11.39 4.28
N THR A 285 31.94 12.49 4.99
CA THR A 285 30.70 12.89 5.67
C THR A 285 30.19 14.21 5.07
N GLY A 286 30.35 14.36 3.76
CA GLY A 286 30.11 15.61 3.03
C GLY A 286 28.66 16.07 3.10
N PRO A 287 28.40 17.36 2.86
CA PRO A 287 27.04 17.88 2.81
C PRO A 287 26.22 17.23 1.70
N ILE A 288 24.94 16.96 1.98
CA ILE A 288 23.98 16.57 0.95
C ILE A 288 23.44 17.83 0.28
N SER A 289 23.77 18.01 -1.00
CA SER A 289 23.13 18.99 -1.87
C SER A 289 22.55 18.29 -3.09
N ILE A 290 21.22 18.35 -3.24
CA ILE A 290 20.50 17.77 -4.36
C ILE A 290 19.59 18.84 -4.94
N THR A 291 19.87 19.24 -6.17
CA THR A 291 19.06 20.19 -6.93
C THR A 291 18.38 19.48 -8.09
N ILE A 292 17.05 19.56 -8.13
CA ILE A 292 16.22 19.09 -9.23
C ILE A 292 15.55 20.30 -9.87
N THR A 293 15.87 20.55 -11.14
CA THR A 293 15.24 21.61 -11.94
C THR A 293 14.22 21.00 -12.88
N LEU A 294 12.96 21.43 -12.76
CA LEU A 294 11.93 21.19 -13.75
C LEU A 294 12.09 22.16 -14.91
N VAL A 295 12.33 21.63 -16.10
CA VAL A 295 12.48 22.37 -17.35
C VAL A 295 11.21 22.20 -18.19
N SER A 296 10.72 23.28 -18.78
CA SER A 296 9.57 23.26 -19.69
C SER A 296 9.90 22.53 -20.98
N SER A 297 8.87 22.16 -21.75
CA SER A 297 9.06 21.62 -23.11
C SER A 297 9.71 22.62 -24.08
N LYS A 298 9.80 23.90 -23.71
CA LYS A 298 10.50 24.96 -24.45
C LYS A 298 11.93 25.21 -23.94
N GLY A 299 12.46 24.37 -23.04
CA GLY A 299 13.82 24.48 -22.52
C GLY A 299 14.01 25.47 -21.36
N HIS A 300 13.00 26.26 -20.98
CA HIS A 300 13.13 27.21 -19.85
C HIS A 300 12.91 26.54 -18.48
N PRO A 301 13.69 26.90 -17.43
CA PRO A 301 13.48 26.40 -16.08
C PRO A 301 12.17 26.95 -15.49
N LYS A 302 11.28 26.05 -15.05
CA LYS A 302 9.99 26.39 -14.44
C LYS A 302 10.06 26.42 -12.93
N MET A 303 10.78 25.48 -12.34
CA MET A 303 10.82 25.27 -10.90
C MET A 303 12.13 24.61 -10.51
N ILE A 304 12.70 25.04 -9.39
CA ILE A 304 13.91 24.49 -8.81
C ILE A 304 13.55 23.97 -7.42
N ALA A 305 13.79 22.69 -7.18
CA ALA A 305 13.72 22.08 -5.86
C ALA A 305 15.15 21.81 -5.39
N ASN A 306 15.51 22.30 -4.21
CA ASN A 306 16.85 22.12 -3.66
C ASN A 306 16.76 21.57 -2.23
N LEU A 307 17.37 20.42 -2.01
CA LEU A 307 17.70 19.87 -0.69
C LEU A 307 19.13 20.30 -0.37
N SER A 308 19.29 21.20 0.59
CA SER A 308 20.59 21.72 1.01
C SER A 308 20.81 21.50 2.50
N PRO A 309 22.06 21.49 2.99
CA PRO A 309 22.35 21.41 4.42
C PRO A 309 21.74 22.60 5.17
N ALA A 310 21.24 22.38 6.38
CA ALA A 310 20.80 23.45 7.28
C ALA A 310 21.96 24.00 8.15
N GLY A 311 23.12 23.34 8.13
CA GLY A 311 24.33 23.65 8.92
C GLY A 311 25.53 22.81 8.45
N SER A 312 26.60 22.78 9.25
CA SER A 312 27.94 22.42 8.76
C SER A 312 28.30 20.94 8.70
N ALA A 313 27.57 20.02 9.35
CA ALA A 313 27.99 18.61 9.41
C ALA A 313 26.84 17.60 9.45
N ALA A 314 27.05 16.48 8.75
CA ALA A 314 26.29 15.25 8.94
C ALA A 314 26.50 14.72 10.37
N ILE A 315 25.46 14.14 10.96
CA ILE A 315 25.48 13.66 12.35
C ILE A 315 25.63 12.13 12.34
N ASP A 316 26.69 11.62 12.95
CA ASP A 316 26.87 10.19 13.20
C ASP A 316 26.15 9.78 14.51
N PRO A 317 25.02 9.06 14.45
CA PRO A 317 24.28 8.69 15.65
C PRO A 317 25.07 7.77 16.59
N CYS A 318 26.05 7.01 16.08
CA CYS A 318 26.88 6.11 16.89
C CYS A 318 27.88 6.88 17.76
N SER A 319 28.31 8.07 17.35
CA SER A 319 29.25 8.90 18.11
C SER A 319 28.57 9.87 19.08
N MET A 320 27.24 9.98 19.07
CA MET A 320 26.52 10.93 19.91
C MET A 320 26.47 10.48 21.38
N THR A 321 26.70 11.42 22.29
CA THR A 321 26.42 11.25 23.72
C THR A 321 24.90 11.25 24.00
N ALA A 322 24.48 10.82 25.19
CA ALA A 322 23.06 10.82 25.56
C ALA A 322 22.44 12.23 25.53
N SER A 323 23.18 13.26 25.98
CA SER A 323 22.71 14.65 25.96
C SER A 323 22.58 15.18 24.53
N GLN A 324 23.52 14.87 23.64
CA GLN A 324 23.43 15.22 22.22
C GLN A 324 22.23 14.56 21.55
N LYS A 325 21.93 13.29 21.87
CA LYS A 325 20.73 12.59 21.36
C LYS A 325 19.45 13.27 21.82
N LEU A 326 19.38 13.64 23.10
CA LEU A 326 18.22 14.34 23.65
C LEU A 326 18.02 15.71 22.97
N GLY A 327 19.07 16.51 22.83
CA GLY A 327 19.01 17.81 22.16
C GLY A 327 18.62 17.70 20.68
N PHE A 328 19.14 16.68 19.98
CA PHE A 328 18.76 16.39 18.61
C PHE A 328 17.27 16.03 18.50
N LEU A 329 16.81 15.10 19.34
CA LEU A 329 15.41 14.70 19.34
C LEU A 329 14.49 15.88 19.64
N ALA A 330 14.77 16.67 20.66
CA ALA A 330 14.01 17.88 21.00
C ALA A 330 13.90 18.86 19.81
N SER A 331 14.94 18.95 18.99
CA SER A 331 15.00 19.86 17.84
C SER A 331 14.31 19.32 16.58
N TRP A 332 14.31 17.99 16.36
CA TRP A 332 13.97 17.41 15.06
C TRP A 332 12.78 16.44 15.05
N TRP A 333 12.27 16.01 16.21
CA TRP A 333 11.18 15.01 16.31
C TRP A 333 9.91 15.39 15.54
N TRP A 334 9.58 16.68 15.49
CA TRP A 334 8.34 17.20 14.91
C TRP A 334 8.41 17.41 13.39
N VAL A 335 9.62 17.45 12.81
CA VAL A 335 9.85 17.89 11.41
C VAL A 335 9.13 16.98 10.41
N GLY A 336 9.17 15.66 10.61
CA GLY A 336 8.46 14.70 9.77
C GLY A 336 6.94 14.90 9.79
N LEU A 337 6.37 15.14 10.98
CA LEU A 337 4.92 15.27 11.18
C LEU A 337 4.33 16.51 10.51
N VAL A 338 5.07 17.62 10.49
CA VAL A 338 4.58 18.89 9.92
C VAL A 338 4.88 19.04 8.42
N THR A 339 5.63 18.13 7.82
CA THR A 339 6.02 18.23 6.40
C THR A 339 4.79 18.21 5.50
N TYR A 340 3.89 17.24 5.67
CA TYR A 340 2.67 17.15 4.85
C TYR A 340 1.73 18.36 5.05
N PRO A 341 1.42 18.80 6.28
CA PRO A 341 0.68 20.05 6.51
C PRO A 341 1.29 21.29 5.84
N ARG A 342 2.63 21.42 5.83
CA ARG A 342 3.32 22.50 5.12
C ARG A 342 3.09 22.44 3.61
N ILE A 343 3.15 21.25 3.02
CA ILE A 343 2.87 21.04 1.59
C ILE A 343 1.44 21.45 1.25
N LEU A 344 0.46 21.05 2.07
CA LEU A 344 -0.94 21.42 1.87
C LEU A 344 -1.15 22.94 1.97
N LYS A 345 -0.52 23.60 2.94
CA LYS A 345 -0.57 25.06 3.07
C LYS A 345 -0.03 25.77 1.82
N GLU A 346 1.09 25.32 1.28
CA GLU A 346 1.66 25.89 0.07
C GLU A 346 0.81 25.59 -1.17
N ALA A 347 0.26 24.37 -1.28
CA ALA A 347 -0.69 24.03 -2.34
C ALA A 347 -1.94 24.93 -2.31
N ALA A 348 -2.49 25.19 -1.11
CA ALA A 348 -3.62 26.11 -0.94
C ALA A 348 -3.27 27.54 -1.35
N ARG A 349 -2.08 28.04 -1.01
CA ARG A 349 -1.60 29.35 -1.48
C ARG A 349 -1.48 29.41 -3.00
N LEU A 350 -0.90 28.39 -3.62
CA LEU A 350 -0.76 28.31 -5.07
C LEU A 350 -2.12 28.28 -5.79
N PHE A 351 -3.10 27.58 -5.22
CA PHE A 351 -4.45 27.48 -5.78
C PHE A 351 -5.28 28.75 -5.55
N PHE A 352 -5.45 29.17 -4.30
CA PHE A 352 -6.37 30.27 -3.96
C PHE A 352 -5.77 31.66 -4.17
N GLN A 353 -4.48 31.86 -3.84
CA GLN A 353 -3.84 33.17 -3.90
C GLN A 353 -3.14 33.41 -5.24
N ARG A 354 -2.39 32.42 -5.73
CA ARG A 354 -1.65 32.53 -7.01
C ARG A 354 -2.47 32.11 -8.22
N LYS A 355 -3.68 31.57 -8.03
CA LYS A 355 -4.63 31.14 -9.09
C LYS A 355 -3.96 30.29 -10.17
N LEU A 356 -3.05 29.41 -9.77
CA LEU A 356 -2.35 28.54 -10.70
C LEU A 356 -3.32 27.52 -11.31
N HIS A 357 -3.13 27.26 -12.60
CA HIS A 357 -3.87 26.20 -13.28
C HIS A 357 -3.62 24.85 -12.63
N VAL A 358 -4.70 24.11 -12.40
CA VAL A 358 -4.70 22.77 -11.83
C VAL A 358 -4.86 21.76 -12.94
N TRP A 359 -3.81 20.95 -13.11
CA TRP A 359 -3.81 19.77 -13.94
C TRP A 359 -4.46 18.63 -13.16
N PHE A 360 -5.44 17.98 -13.77
CA PHE A 360 -6.02 16.76 -13.22
C PHE A 360 -4.97 15.63 -13.21
N ARG A 361 -5.04 14.77 -12.19
CA ARG A 361 -4.20 13.58 -12.08
C ARG A 361 -4.47 12.66 -13.28
N PRO A 362 -3.48 12.41 -14.16
CA PRO A 362 -3.58 11.39 -15.19
C PRO A 362 -3.36 10.00 -14.59
N GLU A 363 -3.74 8.94 -15.30
CA GLU A 363 -3.40 7.59 -14.85
C GLU A 363 -1.88 7.30 -15.02
N PRO A 364 -1.32 6.41 -14.18
CA PRO A 364 0.08 6.02 -14.23
C PRO A 364 0.48 5.52 -15.62
N LEU A 365 1.69 5.88 -16.06
CA LEU A 365 2.28 5.28 -17.24
C LEU A 365 2.93 3.96 -16.88
N ASP A 366 3.22 3.16 -17.91
CA ASP A 366 4.05 1.98 -17.72
C ASP A 366 5.40 2.34 -17.07
N GLY A 367 5.93 1.42 -16.24
CA GLY A 367 7.11 1.67 -15.41
C GLY A 367 6.88 2.53 -14.16
N THR A 368 5.63 2.92 -13.88
CA THR A 368 5.21 3.52 -12.60
C THR A 368 4.56 2.44 -11.73
N ILE A 369 4.99 2.34 -10.47
CA ILE A 369 4.29 1.52 -9.47
C ILE A 369 3.03 2.27 -9.05
N SER A 370 1.88 1.67 -9.30
CA SER A 370 0.57 2.23 -8.95
C SER A 370 0.33 2.27 -7.45
N ARG A 371 -0.79 2.90 -7.08
CA ARG A 371 -1.31 2.86 -5.71
C ARG A 371 -1.62 1.45 -5.23
N THR A 372 -1.63 1.30 -3.92
CA THR A 372 -2.06 0.07 -3.27
C THR A 372 -3.53 -0.21 -3.61
N PRO A 373 -3.88 -1.46 -3.99
CA PRO A 373 -5.26 -1.85 -4.28
C PRO A 373 -6.11 -1.84 -3.00
N THR A 374 -7.35 -1.36 -3.09
CA THR A 374 -8.32 -1.46 -1.99
C THR A 374 -8.81 -2.90 -1.82
N PRO A 375 -9.39 -3.27 -0.65
CA PRO A 375 -10.04 -4.57 -0.46
C PRO A 375 -11.04 -4.91 -1.58
N THR A 376 -11.88 -3.95 -1.99
CA THR A 376 -12.85 -4.16 -3.08
C THR A 376 -12.17 -4.50 -4.40
N GLU A 377 -11.03 -3.85 -4.71
CA GLU A 377 -10.26 -4.12 -5.94
C GLU A 377 -9.57 -5.49 -5.90
N ARG A 378 -9.01 -5.86 -4.75
CA ARG A 378 -8.45 -7.21 -4.52
C ARG A 378 -9.51 -8.30 -4.67
N GLN A 379 -10.74 -7.99 -4.27
CA GLN A 379 -11.88 -8.89 -4.38
C GLN A 379 -12.36 -9.05 -5.83
N LEU A 380 -12.39 -7.96 -6.61
CA LEU A 380 -12.86 -7.98 -8.00
C LEU A 380 -11.84 -8.60 -8.97
N GLU A 381 -10.55 -8.45 -8.71
CA GLU A 381 -9.50 -8.94 -9.60
C GLU A 381 -9.58 -10.45 -9.94
N PRO A 382 -9.72 -11.38 -8.96
CA PRO A 382 -9.78 -12.81 -9.30
C PRO A 382 -11.04 -13.16 -10.11
N ILE A 383 -12.14 -12.45 -9.91
CA ILE A 383 -13.38 -12.62 -10.68
C ILE A 383 -13.17 -12.14 -12.12
N PHE A 384 -12.58 -10.95 -12.28
CA PHE A 384 -12.22 -10.42 -13.60
C PHE A 384 -11.27 -11.36 -14.34
N ARG A 385 -10.29 -11.93 -13.65
CA ARG A 385 -9.33 -12.87 -14.25
C ARG A 385 -10.00 -14.13 -14.78
N ARG A 386 -10.89 -14.74 -13.99
CA ARG A 386 -11.64 -15.93 -14.42
C ARG A 386 -12.58 -15.62 -15.58
N TYR A 387 -13.21 -14.45 -15.54
CA TYR A 387 -14.01 -13.95 -16.65
C TYR A 387 -13.18 -13.74 -17.92
N LEU A 388 -11.98 -13.14 -17.81
CA LEU A 388 -11.06 -12.98 -18.94
C LEU A 388 -10.64 -14.35 -19.50
N GLN A 389 -10.33 -15.32 -18.63
CA GLN A 389 -10.03 -16.68 -19.05
C GLN A 389 -11.19 -17.30 -19.83
N HIS A 390 -12.42 -17.14 -19.35
CA HIS A 390 -13.62 -17.60 -20.06
C HIS A 390 -13.78 -16.96 -21.45
N LEU A 391 -13.49 -15.66 -21.59
CA LEU A 391 -13.50 -14.98 -22.90
C LEU A 391 -12.43 -15.55 -23.86
N VAL A 392 -11.24 -15.84 -23.35
CA VAL A 392 -10.15 -16.46 -24.13
C VAL A 392 -10.53 -17.87 -24.57
N GLU A 393 -11.13 -18.65 -23.67
CA GLU A 393 -11.61 -20.02 -23.94
C GLU A 393 -12.74 -20.05 -24.98
N GLN A 394 -13.55 -18.99 -25.07
CA GLN A 394 -14.58 -18.86 -26.11
C GLN A 394 -14.05 -18.36 -27.47
N SER A 395 -12.79 -17.93 -27.54
CA SER A 395 -12.24 -17.43 -28.79
C SER A 395 -12.06 -18.56 -29.80
N THR A 396 -12.56 -18.31 -31.01
CA THR A 396 -12.41 -19.23 -32.16
C THR A 396 -11.10 -19.01 -32.92
N THR A 397 -10.30 -18.01 -32.52
CA THR A 397 -9.01 -17.69 -33.15
C THR A 397 -7.87 -18.20 -32.27
N PRO A 398 -6.80 -18.79 -32.84
CA PRO A 398 -5.60 -19.18 -32.09
C PRO A 398 -4.94 -17.94 -31.45
N LEU A 399 -5.21 -17.73 -30.16
CA LEU A 399 -4.80 -16.54 -29.42
C LEU A 399 -4.20 -16.94 -28.07
N THR A 400 -3.06 -16.32 -27.75
CA THR A 400 -2.43 -16.36 -26.42
C THR A 400 -2.55 -14.99 -25.77
N VAL A 401 -3.10 -14.94 -24.56
CA VAL A 401 -3.25 -13.71 -23.78
C VAL A 401 -2.36 -13.77 -22.54
N LYS A 402 -1.36 -12.89 -22.48
CA LYS A 402 -0.52 -12.70 -21.30
C LYS A 402 -1.14 -11.63 -20.40
N TYR A 403 -1.75 -12.04 -19.30
CA TYR A 403 -2.38 -11.16 -18.33
C TYR A 403 -1.46 -10.83 -17.16
N THR A 404 -1.29 -9.54 -16.87
CA THR A 404 -0.55 -9.02 -15.71
C THR A 404 -1.46 -8.13 -14.87
N ALA A 405 -1.73 -8.55 -13.63
CA ALA A 405 -2.54 -7.79 -12.67
C ALA A 405 -1.82 -6.50 -12.23
N ALA A 406 -2.60 -5.55 -11.68
CA ALA A 406 -2.07 -4.30 -11.13
C ALA A 406 -1.06 -4.54 -10.00
N ALA A 407 -0.06 -3.67 -9.89
CA ALA A 407 0.95 -3.74 -8.83
C ALA A 407 0.32 -3.77 -7.43
N GLY A 408 0.84 -4.64 -6.56
CA GLY A 408 0.30 -4.88 -5.22
C GLY A 408 -0.78 -5.97 -5.13
N ILE A 409 -1.24 -6.52 -6.25
CA ILE A 409 -2.01 -7.77 -6.30
C ILE A 409 -1.01 -8.90 -6.56
N SER A 410 -0.79 -9.76 -5.58
CA SER A 410 0.22 -10.83 -5.66
C SER A 410 -0.24 -11.94 -6.59
N SER A 411 -0.05 -11.76 -7.89
CA SER A 411 -0.29 -12.80 -8.88
C SER A 411 0.75 -12.73 -9.99
N PRO A 412 1.44 -13.84 -10.28
CA PRO A 412 2.39 -13.88 -11.39
C PRO A 412 1.65 -13.63 -12.71
N PRO A 413 2.34 -13.11 -13.74
CA PRO A 413 1.78 -13.05 -15.08
C PRO A 413 1.23 -14.42 -15.50
N GLN A 414 0.03 -14.45 -16.04
CA GLN A 414 -0.63 -15.67 -16.50
C GLN A 414 -0.74 -15.69 -18.02
N PHE A 415 -0.50 -16.86 -18.61
CA PHE A 415 -0.73 -17.10 -20.03
C PHE A 415 -2.05 -17.85 -20.17
N LEU A 416 -3.03 -17.20 -20.81
CA LEU A 416 -4.34 -17.75 -21.11
C LEU A 416 -4.35 -18.17 -22.57
N LEU A 417 -4.73 -19.41 -22.84
CA LEU A 417 -4.65 -20.01 -24.17
C LEU A 417 -6.05 -20.30 -24.69
N SER A 418 -6.33 -19.89 -25.93
CA SER A 418 -7.55 -20.30 -26.62
C SER A 418 -7.55 -21.81 -26.92
N PRO A 419 -8.72 -22.47 -27.08
CA PRO A 419 -8.76 -23.92 -27.34
C PRO A 419 -8.20 -24.31 -28.71
N THR A 420 -8.17 -23.36 -29.65
CA THR A 420 -7.68 -23.56 -31.03
C THR A 420 -6.18 -23.28 -31.19
N THR A 421 -5.47 -22.99 -30.09
CA THR A 421 -4.06 -22.63 -30.11
C THR A 421 -3.22 -23.76 -30.71
N THR A 422 -2.81 -23.57 -31.96
CA THR A 422 -1.78 -24.33 -32.67
C THR A 422 -0.71 -23.33 -33.10
N THR A 423 0.56 -23.73 -33.11
CA THR A 423 1.65 -22.84 -33.51
C THR A 423 1.58 -22.54 -35.03
N PRO A 424 1.64 -21.27 -35.47
CA PRO A 424 1.81 -20.03 -34.70
C PRO A 424 0.46 -19.43 -34.24
N ALA A 425 0.39 -19.01 -32.97
CA ALA A 425 -0.75 -18.29 -32.40
C ALA A 425 -0.42 -16.80 -32.23
N GLU A 426 -1.41 -15.93 -32.37
CA GLU A 426 -1.25 -14.50 -32.12
C GLU A 426 -1.11 -14.25 -30.61
N GLU A 427 -0.26 -13.30 -30.20
CA GLU A 427 -0.02 -12.98 -28.78
C GLU A 427 -0.45 -11.55 -28.44
N VAL A 428 -1.24 -11.43 -27.37
CA VAL A 428 -1.69 -10.15 -26.79
C VAL A 428 -1.28 -10.08 -25.33
N GLU A 429 -0.58 -9.02 -24.94
CA GLU A 429 -0.28 -8.74 -23.56
C GLU A 429 -1.27 -7.71 -23.00
N LEU A 430 -1.90 -8.05 -21.88
CA LEU A 430 -2.81 -7.22 -21.10
C LEU A 430 -2.17 -6.89 -19.77
N LYS A 431 -1.79 -5.62 -19.57
CA LYS A 431 -1.17 -5.14 -18.34
C LYS A 431 -2.05 -4.12 -17.65
N ILE A 432 -2.55 -4.45 -16.47
CA ILE A 432 -3.34 -3.50 -15.68
C ILE A 432 -2.39 -2.49 -15.03
N LEU A 433 -2.51 -1.21 -15.39
CA LEU A 433 -1.63 -0.14 -14.93
C LEU A 433 -2.00 0.36 -13.53
N THR A 434 -3.26 0.24 -13.13
CA THR A 434 -3.75 0.70 -11.82
C THR A 434 -4.91 -0.16 -11.32
N PRO A 435 -5.02 -0.43 -10.00
CA PRO A 435 -6.14 -1.19 -9.44
C PRO A 435 -7.53 -0.58 -9.72
N ALA A 436 -7.60 0.71 -10.04
CA ALA A 436 -8.84 1.39 -10.42
C ALA A 436 -9.51 0.77 -11.64
N PHE A 437 -8.76 0.03 -12.47
CA PHE A 437 -9.30 -0.74 -13.59
C PHE A 437 -10.45 -1.64 -13.14
N TYR A 438 -10.30 -2.43 -12.07
CA TYR A 438 -11.31 -3.44 -11.71
C TYR A 438 -12.65 -2.82 -11.29
N THR A 439 -12.59 -1.73 -10.54
CA THR A 439 -13.81 -1.02 -10.11
C THR A 439 -14.45 -0.26 -11.26
N ARG A 440 -13.65 0.33 -12.15
CA ARG A 440 -14.14 0.95 -13.39
C ARG A 440 -14.76 -0.08 -14.33
N TYR A 441 -14.09 -1.19 -14.55
CA TYR A 441 -14.57 -2.28 -15.40
C TYR A 441 -15.91 -2.79 -14.89
N ALA A 442 -15.98 -3.16 -13.59
CA ALA A 442 -17.23 -3.59 -12.96
C ALA A 442 -18.32 -2.52 -13.06
N ALA A 443 -18.01 -1.22 -12.96
CA ALA A 443 -18.99 -0.14 -13.01
C ALA A 443 -19.41 0.31 -14.43
N LEU A 444 -18.57 0.09 -15.46
CA LEU A 444 -18.74 0.65 -16.81
C LEU A 444 -19.13 -0.38 -17.88
N ASN A 445 -19.13 -1.69 -17.58
CA ASN A 445 -19.33 -2.77 -18.56
C ASN A 445 -20.73 -2.88 -19.22
N ASN A 446 -21.55 -1.82 -19.22
CA ASN A 446 -22.88 -1.83 -19.83
C ASN A 446 -22.89 -1.49 -21.34
N ASN A 447 -21.74 -1.18 -21.95
CA ASN A 447 -21.63 -0.82 -23.38
C ASN A 447 -20.99 -1.94 -24.24
N GLY A 448 -20.84 -3.14 -23.71
CA GLY A 448 -20.17 -4.27 -24.37
C GLY A 448 -18.72 -4.40 -23.91
N ASP A 449 -18.30 -5.66 -23.73
CA ASP A 449 -17.09 -6.04 -22.98
C ASP A 449 -15.79 -5.40 -23.51
N PHE A 450 -15.79 -4.96 -24.78
CA PHE A 450 -14.62 -4.42 -25.49
C PHE A 450 -14.64 -2.91 -25.76
N GLU A 451 -15.81 -2.26 -25.80
CA GLU A 451 -15.85 -0.79 -25.87
C GLU A 451 -15.31 -0.15 -24.58
N ALA A 452 -15.42 -0.83 -23.44
CA ALA A 452 -14.79 -0.40 -22.19
C ALA A 452 -13.26 -0.38 -22.27
N PHE A 453 -12.64 -1.39 -22.90
CA PHE A 453 -11.18 -1.43 -23.11
C PHE A 453 -10.70 -0.37 -24.12
N ILE A 454 -11.47 -0.14 -25.19
CA ILE A 454 -11.11 0.78 -26.28
C ILE A 454 -11.38 2.25 -25.90
N SER A 455 -12.46 2.55 -25.17
CA SER A 455 -12.78 3.91 -24.73
C SER A 455 -11.79 4.49 -23.72
N GLU A 456 -10.96 3.64 -23.07
CA GLU A 456 -9.86 4.09 -22.24
C GLU A 456 -8.60 4.49 -23.04
N GLN A 457 -8.43 4.00 -24.28
CA GLN A 457 -7.19 4.12 -25.06
C GLN A 457 -6.83 5.56 -25.52
N PRO A 458 -7.75 6.46 -25.93
CA PRO A 458 -7.31 7.72 -26.53
C PRO A 458 -6.91 8.82 -25.52
N ASN A 459 -7.13 8.67 -24.22
CA ASN A 459 -6.93 9.75 -23.23
C ASN A 459 -5.85 9.42 -22.17
N ASP A 460 -5.31 10.45 -21.50
CA ASP A 460 -4.37 10.39 -20.36
C ASP A 460 -4.89 9.59 -19.12
N ALA A 461 -5.97 8.81 -19.27
CA ALA A 461 -6.72 8.12 -18.23
C ALA A 461 -6.79 6.58 -18.41
N ARG A 462 -5.85 5.99 -19.18
CA ARG A 462 -5.72 4.54 -19.40
C ARG A 462 -5.45 3.82 -18.09
N THR A 463 -6.31 2.87 -17.72
CA THR A 463 -6.08 2.01 -16.55
C THR A 463 -5.49 0.65 -16.92
N ILE A 464 -5.40 0.37 -18.22
CA ILE A 464 -4.85 -0.83 -18.84
C ILE A 464 -3.96 -0.47 -20.03
N TRP A 465 -2.90 -1.24 -20.23
CA TRP A 465 -2.05 -1.25 -21.42
C TRP A 465 -2.24 -2.57 -22.18
N VAL A 466 -2.26 -2.48 -23.51
CA VAL A 466 -2.52 -3.60 -24.42
C VAL A 466 -1.50 -3.55 -25.56
N SER A 467 -0.79 -4.65 -25.84
CA SER A 467 0.23 -4.69 -26.88
C SER A 467 -0.33 -4.52 -28.30
N HIS A 468 -1.38 -5.28 -28.63
CA HIS A 468 -2.07 -5.27 -29.93
C HIS A 468 -3.59 -5.05 -29.72
N PRO A 469 -4.05 -3.79 -29.55
CA PRO A 469 -5.45 -3.48 -29.25
C PRO A 469 -6.46 -3.97 -30.30
N ASP A 470 -6.04 -4.08 -31.55
CA ASP A 470 -6.82 -4.60 -32.68
C ASP A 470 -7.23 -6.07 -32.49
N LEU A 471 -6.40 -6.85 -31.79
CA LEU A 471 -6.67 -8.26 -31.49
C LEU A 471 -7.73 -8.44 -30.39
N LEU A 472 -8.06 -7.40 -29.61
CA LEU A 472 -9.11 -7.48 -28.59
C LEU A 472 -10.49 -7.80 -29.16
N ALA A 473 -10.78 -7.35 -30.40
CA ALA A 473 -12.04 -7.66 -31.05
C ALA A 473 -12.21 -9.19 -31.29
N LYS A 474 -11.12 -9.96 -31.34
CA LYS A 474 -11.13 -11.42 -31.49
C LYS A 474 -11.47 -12.17 -30.19
N LEU A 475 -11.44 -11.48 -29.05
CA LEU A 475 -11.92 -11.98 -27.77
C LEU A 475 -13.42 -11.72 -27.56
N ALA A 476 -14.05 -10.90 -28.41
CA ALA A 476 -15.47 -10.60 -28.30
C ALA A 476 -16.30 -11.81 -28.75
N PRO A 477 -17.26 -12.30 -27.93
CA PRO A 477 -18.21 -13.30 -28.39
C PRO A 477 -18.97 -12.71 -29.59
N LYS A 478 -19.06 -13.45 -30.71
CA LYS A 478 -19.85 -13.04 -31.88
C LYS A 478 -21.28 -12.78 -31.41
N LYS A 479 -21.71 -11.49 -31.40
CA LYS A 479 -23.01 -10.98 -30.96
C LYS A 479 -24.03 -12.09 -30.66
N THR A 480 -24.22 -12.41 -29.38
CA THR A 480 -25.39 -13.17 -28.95
C THR A 480 -26.63 -12.35 -29.32
N LYS A 481 -27.34 -12.77 -30.37
CA LYS A 481 -28.49 -12.05 -30.95
C LYS A 481 -29.73 -12.02 -30.02
N LYS A 482 -29.63 -12.50 -28.79
CA LYS A 482 -30.73 -12.46 -27.81
C LYS A 482 -30.19 -11.98 -26.47
N PRO A 483 -30.94 -11.15 -25.72
CA PRO A 483 -30.71 -11.00 -24.29
C PRO A 483 -30.64 -12.41 -23.70
N ILE A 484 -29.55 -12.72 -23.01
CA ILE A 484 -29.39 -14.00 -22.35
C ILE A 484 -30.47 -14.05 -21.26
N THR A 485 -31.55 -14.78 -21.52
CA THR A 485 -32.48 -15.22 -20.48
C THR A 485 -31.79 -16.40 -19.80
N PRO A 486 -31.40 -16.31 -18.51
CA PRO A 486 -30.71 -17.40 -17.84
C PRO A 486 -31.57 -18.66 -17.90
N VAL A 487 -31.07 -19.71 -18.56
CA VAL A 487 -31.73 -21.02 -18.61
C VAL A 487 -31.31 -21.77 -17.35
N PHE A 488 -32.20 -21.79 -16.36
CA PHE A 488 -32.00 -22.57 -15.13
C PHE A 488 -32.28 -24.04 -15.41
N THR A 489 -31.23 -24.86 -15.50
CA THR A 489 -31.38 -26.32 -15.34
C THR A 489 -31.49 -26.63 -13.85
N SER A 490 -32.71 -26.52 -13.31
CA SER A 490 -33.03 -27.03 -11.97
C SER A 490 -33.49 -28.49 -12.07
N PRO A 491 -33.04 -29.41 -11.19
CA PRO A 491 -33.74 -30.67 -10.96
C PRO A 491 -35.11 -30.37 -10.32
N SER A 492 -36.14 -31.11 -10.76
CA SER A 492 -37.56 -31.02 -10.37
C SER A 492 -37.87 -30.44 -8.96
N PRO A 493 -38.85 -29.51 -8.84
CA PRO A 493 -39.11 -28.76 -7.60
C PRO A 493 -39.82 -29.60 -6.52
N SER A 494 -39.50 -29.33 -5.25
CA SER A 494 -40.40 -29.61 -4.12
C SER A 494 -41.11 -28.30 -3.70
N PRO A 495 -42.38 -28.33 -3.23
CA PRO A 495 -43.23 -27.14 -3.19
C PRO A 495 -43.02 -26.16 -2.02
N SER A 496 -41.88 -26.19 -1.31
CA SER A 496 -41.74 -25.43 -0.05
C SER A 496 -40.65 -24.35 0.00
N SER A 497 -39.94 -24.01 -1.09
CA SER A 497 -39.01 -22.87 -1.06
C SER A 497 -39.67 -21.58 -1.57
N TRP A 498 -40.22 -20.77 -0.66
CA TRP A 498 -40.88 -19.50 -0.96
C TRP A 498 -39.92 -18.38 -1.45
N PHE A 499 -38.65 -18.71 -1.70
CA PHE A 499 -37.71 -17.89 -2.42
C PHE A 499 -36.87 -18.78 -3.33
N ASP A 500 -37.14 -18.73 -4.63
CA ASP A 500 -36.23 -19.30 -5.62
C ASP A 500 -34.96 -18.43 -5.62
N ALA A 501 -33.88 -18.91 -4.99
CA ALA A 501 -32.67 -18.12 -4.74
C ALA A 501 -32.11 -17.51 -6.02
N ALA A 502 -32.27 -18.22 -7.14
CA ALA A 502 -31.97 -17.78 -8.49
C ALA A 502 -32.75 -16.51 -8.93
N ALA A 503 -34.06 -16.47 -8.68
CA ALA A 503 -34.90 -15.33 -9.03
C ALA A 503 -34.59 -14.11 -8.16
N VAL A 504 -34.27 -14.33 -6.88
CA VAL A 504 -33.83 -13.27 -5.95
C VAL A 504 -32.48 -12.72 -6.38
N GLU A 505 -31.52 -13.57 -6.76
CA GLU A 505 -30.24 -13.14 -7.30
C GLU A 505 -30.42 -12.26 -8.55
N TYR A 506 -31.19 -12.72 -9.52
CA TYR A 506 -31.48 -11.96 -10.74
C TYR A 506 -32.13 -10.59 -10.43
N ALA A 507 -33.13 -10.57 -9.54
CA ALA A 507 -33.80 -9.33 -9.13
C ALA A 507 -32.82 -8.34 -8.46
N CYS A 508 -31.88 -8.82 -7.64
CA CYS A 508 -30.84 -7.98 -7.06
C CYS A 508 -29.90 -7.38 -8.13
N PHE A 509 -29.47 -8.18 -9.12
CA PHE A 509 -28.65 -7.68 -10.22
C PHE A 509 -29.39 -6.65 -11.09
N GLU A 510 -30.67 -6.89 -11.37
CA GLU A 510 -31.54 -5.92 -12.05
C GLU A 510 -31.73 -4.62 -11.26
N MET A 511 -31.82 -4.70 -9.93
CA MET A 511 -31.87 -3.52 -9.08
C MET A 511 -30.55 -2.73 -9.14
N ILE A 512 -29.40 -3.41 -9.00
CA ILE A 512 -28.07 -2.81 -9.14
C ILE A 512 -27.91 -2.12 -10.50
N GLN A 513 -28.32 -2.79 -11.57
CA GLN A 513 -28.39 -2.28 -12.93
C GLN A 513 -29.19 -0.96 -13.02
N ARG A 514 -30.40 -0.94 -12.47
CA ARG A 514 -31.26 0.26 -12.45
C ARG A 514 -30.62 1.41 -11.67
N LEU A 515 -29.98 1.11 -10.54
CA LEU A 515 -29.26 2.11 -9.73
C LEU A 515 -28.06 2.69 -10.48
N ARG A 516 -27.27 1.85 -11.18
CA ARG A 516 -26.16 2.30 -12.06
C ARG A 516 -26.66 3.24 -13.17
N ARG A 517 -27.79 2.90 -13.83
CA ARG A 517 -28.41 3.74 -14.89
C ARG A 517 -28.88 5.11 -14.38
N ARG A 518 -29.31 5.19 -13.12
CA ARG A 518 -29.74 6.48 -12.51
C ARG A 518 -28.55 7.40 -12.22
N VAL A 519 -27.39 6.83 -11.92
CA VAL A 519 -26.15 7.57 -11.62
C VAL A 519 -25.38 7.95 -12.90
N ARG A 520 -25.52 7.19 -14.01
CA ARG A 520 -24.85 7.46 -15.29
C ARG A 520 -25.75 7.11 -16.48
N ARG A 521 -25.82 7.98 -17.51
CA ARG A 521 -26.55 7.75 -18.78
C ARG A 521 -25.85 6.64 -19.62
N LEU A 522 -25.96 5.37 -19.22
CA LEU A 522 -25.38 4.20 -19.89
C LEU A 522 -26.47 3.23 -20.38
N GLY A 523 -26.16 2.43 -21.41
CA GLY A 523 -27.07 1.56 -22.17
C GLY A 523 -27.82 0.48 -21.36
N ARG A 524 -28.83 -0.13 -22.00
CA ARG A 524 -29.72 -1.17 -21.41
C ARG A 524 -29.07 -2.57 -21.50
N GLY A 525 -28.77 -3.22 -20.36
CA GLY A 525 -28.44 -4.66 -20.29
C GLY A 525 -27.46 -5.05 -19.17
N VAL A 526 -27.57 -6.30 -18.69
CA VAL A 526 -26.59 -7.00 -17.82
C VAL A 526 -25.23 -7.04 -18.52
N SER A 527 -24.13 -6.68 -17.84
CA SER A 527 -22.81 -6.70 -18.46
C SER A 527 -22.31 -8.13 -18.70
N GLY A 528 -21.35 -8.35 -19.61
CA GLY A 528 -20.85 -9.70 -19.88
C GLY A 528 -20.22 -10.35 -18.65
N MET A 529 -19.53 -9.57 -17.81
CA MET A 529 -19.00 -10.03 -16.53
C MET A 529 -20.12 -10.33 -15.52
N ASP A 530 -21.19 -9.52 -15.46
CA ASP A 530 -22.34 -9.82 -14.59
C ASP A 530 -23.03 -11.14 -15.01
N ALA A 531 -23.18 -11.36 -16.33
CA ALA A 531 -23.76 -12.59 -16.88
C ALA A 531 -22.88 -13.82 -16.58
N TYR A 532 -21.56 -13.69 -16.78
CA TYR A 532 -20.60 -14.74 -16.41
C TYR A 532 -20.72 -15.13 -14.94
N VAL A 533 -20.75 -14.15 -14.03
CA VAL A 533 -20.87 -14.40 -12.59
C VAL A 533 -22.19 -15.10 -12.26
N LEU A 534 -23.29 -14.70 -12.88
CA LEU A 534 -24.61 -15.34 -12.68
C LEU A 534 -24.64 -16.81 -13.13
N GLU A 535 -23.98 -17.12 -14.24
CA GLU A 535 -24.04 -18.46 -14.86
C GLU A 535 -22.97 -19.43 -14.33
N HIS A 536 -21.75 -18.95 -14.11
CA HIS A 536 -20.57 -19.81 -13.94
C HIS A 536 -19.99 -19.82 -12.52
N GLU A 537 -20.28 -18.80 -11.70
CA GLU A 537 -19.71 -18.69 -10.35
C GLU A 537 -20.59 -19.35 -9.28
N THR A 538 -19.98 -19.69 -8.13
CA THR A 538 -20.67 -20.26 -6.97
C THR A 538 -21.55 -19.22 -6.27
N ALA A 539 -22.54 -19.65 -5.47
CA ALA A 539 -23.38 -18.74 -4.69
C ALA A 539 -22.56 -17.80 -3.78
N GLU A 540 -21.46 -18.29 -3.22
CA GLU A 540 -20.55 -17.49 -2.40
C GLU A 540 -19.85 -16.39 -3.23
N GLU A 541 -19.31 -16.73 -4.39
CA GLU A 541 -18.63 -15.78 -5.28
C GLU A 541 -19.61 -14.76 -5.88
N ARG A 542 -20.84 -15.18 -6.19
CA ARG A 542 -21.94 -14.27 -6.59
C ARG A 542 -22.26 -13.27 -5.49
N ALA A 543 -22.41 -13.73 -4.25
CA ALA A 543 -22.68 -12.87 -3.10
C ALA A 543 -21.54 -11.87 -2.86
N ARG A 544 -20.29 -12.34 -2.97
CA ARG A 544 -19.08 -11.52 -2.92
C ARG A 544 -19.11 -10.44 -4.01
N TYR A 545 -19.24 -10.81 -5.28
CA TYR A 545 -19.28 -9.88 -6.40
C TYR A 545 -20.39 -8.83 -6.24
N ARG A 546 -21.60 -9.29 -5.90
CA ARG A 546 -22.76 -8.42 -5.63
C ARG A 546 -22.47 -7.42 -4.52
N GLY A 547 -21.85 -7.86 -3.43
CA GLY A 547 -21.43 -6.99 -2.32
C GLY A 547 -20.42 -5.93 -2.77
N ALA A 548 -19.41 -6.31 -3.55
CA ALA A 548 -18.43 -5.37 -4.11
C ALA A 548 -19.10 -4.33 -5.02
N VAL A 549 -19.92 -4.77 -5.97
CA VAL A 549 -20.65 -3.92 -6.90
C VAL A 549 -21.61 -2.97 -6.16
N LEU A 550 -22.36 -3.47 -5.17
CA LEU A 550 -23.27 -2.65 -4.38
C LEU A 550 -22.52 -1.56 -3.61
N ARG A 551 -21.35 -1.88 -3.04
CA ARG A 551 -20.48 -0.86 -2.40
C ARG A 551 -20.05 0.22 -3.39
N LEU A 552 -19.71 -0.14 -4.64
CA LEU A 552 -19.37 0.85 -5.66
C LEU A 552 -20.55 1.79 -5.97
N VAL A 553 -21.75 1.24 -6.13
CA VAL A 553 -22.96 2.01 -6.41
C VAL A 553 -23.32 2.93 -5.23
N LEU A 554 -23.32 2.39 -4.01
CA LEU A 554 -23.57 3.17 -2.80
C LEU A 554 -22.50 4.24 -2.60
N ALA A 555 -21.24 3.95 -2.90
CA ALA A 555 -20.17 4.92 -2.78
C ALA A 555 -20.41 6.10 -3.72
N ASP A 556 -20.79 5.85 -4.97
CA ASP A 556 -21.15 6.90 -5.92
C ASP A 556 -22.38 7.71 -5.46
N MET A 557 -23.37 7.06 -4.83
CA MET A 557 -24.62 7.72 -4.39
C MET A 557 -24.46 8.57 -3.14
N VAL A 558 -23.82 8.03 -2.10
CA VAL A 558 -23.82 8.65 -0.75
C VAL A 558 -22.43 8.97 -0.22
N ALA A 559 -21.36 8.47 -0.86
CA ALA A 559 -19.97 8.71 -0.44
C ALA A 559 -19.12 9.39 -1.53
N PHE A 560 -19.74 10.04 -2.51
CA PHE A 560 -19.06 10.77 -3.60
C PHE A 560 -18.00 9.96 -4.36
N GLY A 561 -18.21 8.64 -4.50
CA GLY A 561 -17.32 7.68 -5.15
C GLY A 561 -16.14 7.23 -4.27
N VAL A 562 -16.12 7.58 -2.99
CA VAL A 562 -15.05 7.18 -2.05
C VAL A 562 -15.39 5.82 -1.45
N VAL A 563 -15.07 4.76 -2.19
CA VAL A 563 -15.32 3.36 -1.80
C VAL A 563 -14.82 3.01 -0.38
N PRO A 564 -13.63 3.46 0.05
CA PRO A 564 -13.13 3.13 1.40
C PRO A 564 -14.02 3.60 2.56
N VAL A 565 -14.91 4.58 2.34
CA VAL A 565 -15.89 5.02 3.37
C VAL A 565 -16.92 3.91 3.67
N LEU A 566 -17.15 3.01 2.72
CA LEU A 566 -18.10 1.90 2.82
C LEU A 566 -17.40 0.53 3.03
N GLU A 567 -16.07 0.52 3.16
CA GLU A 567 -15.30 -0.69 3.43
C GLU A 567 -15.36 -1.01 4.93
N GLY A 568 -16.28 -1.90 5.31
CA GLY A 568 -16.40 -2.50 6.65
C GLY A 568 -15.50 -3.74 6.84
N GLN A 569 -15.59 -4.37 8.02
CA GLN A 569 -14.85 -5.58 8.36
C GLN A 569 -15.09 -6.71 7.34
N ALA A 570 -14.03 -7.37 6.89
CA ALA A 570 -14.08 -8.36 5.81
C ALA A 570 -14.88 -9.63 6.15
N VAL A 571 -14.76 -10.13 7.39
CA VAL A 571 -15.59 -11.22 7.93
C VAL A 571 -16.47 -10.67 9.05
N THR A 572 -17.76 -11.00 9.01
CA THR A 572 -18.73 -10.74 10.08
C THR A 572 -19.38 -12.06 10.51
N TYR A 573 -19.83 -12.14 11.76
CA TYR A 573 -20.54 -13.31 12.26
C TYR A 573 -21.57 -12.92 13.32
N THR A 574 -22.62 -13.72 13.43
CA THR A 574 -23.66 -13.61 14.47
C THR A 574 -23.84 -14.96 15.13
N VAL A 575 -24.12 -14.97 16.43
CA VAL A 575 -24.44 -16.19 17.19
C VAL A 575 -25.78 -15.98 17.87
N ASP A 576 -26.73 -16.87 17.62
CA ASP A 576 -28.06 -16.82 18.22
C ASP A 576 -28.07 -17.53 19.58
N VAL A 577 -27.51 -16.87 20.60
CA VAL A 577 -27.48 -17.31 22.00
C VAL A 577 -27.55 -16.11 22.95
N ASP A 578 -28.16 -16.30 24.12
CA ASP A 578 -28.17 -15.28 25.19
C ASP A 578 -26.79 -15.12 25.84
N ALA A 579 -26.03 -16.22 25.96
CA ALA A 579 -24.69 -16.24 26.53
C ALA A 579 -23.86 -17.42 25.98
N PRO A 580 -22.52 -17.29 25.90
CA PRO A 580 -21.64 -18.41 25.55
C PRO A 580 -21.65 -19.47 26.66
N PHE A 581 -21.48 -20.74 26.28
CA PHE A 581 -21.34 -21.86 27.23
C PHE A 581 -20.13 -21.70 28.15
N LEU A 582 -19.05 -21.15 27.60
CA LEU A 582 -17.81 -20.92 28.32
C LEU A 582 -17.15 -19.67 27.78
N THR A 583 -16.66 -18.81 28.67
CA THR A 583 -15.71 -17.75 28.32
C THR A 583 -14.45 -17.95 29.15
N GLY A 584 -13.30 -18.04 28.50
CA GLY A 584 -12.08 -18.40 29.20
C GLY A 584 -10.79 -18.04 28.48
N TYR A 585 -9.69 -18.26 29.17
CA TYR A 585 -8.33 -18.07 28.67
C TYR A 585 -7.73 -19.42 28.31
N ASP A 586 -7.43 -19.63 27.03
CA ASP A 586 -6.71 -20.82 26.58
C ASP A 586 -5.21 -20.52 26.48
N HIS A 587 -4.45 -21.23 27.30
CA HIS A 587 -3.00 -21.10 27.46
C HIS A 587 -2.19 -22.07 26.59
N CYS A 588 -2.79 -22.83 25.68
CA CYS A 588 -2.00 -23.70 24.80
C CYS A 588 -1.08 -22.89 23.87
N ASP A 589 0.09 -23.47 23.49
CA ASP A 589 1.09 -22.80 22.65
C ASP A 589 0.51 -22.34 21.30
N ASP A 590 -0.44 -23.10 20.76
CA ASP A 590 -1.16 -22.74 19.54
C ASP A 590 -1.99 -21.46 19.69
N CYS A 591 -2.74 -21.33 20.78
CA CYS A 591 -3.50 -20.13 21.10
C CYS A 591 -2.59 -18.93 21.41
N GLN A 592 -1.43 -19.16 22.03
CA GLN A 592 -0.41 -18.12 22.24
C GLN A 592 0.17 -17.62 20.91
N ARG A 593 0.57 -18.53 20.01
CA ARG A 593 1.11 -18.20 18.69
C ARG A 593 0.10 -17.48 17.81
N GLN A 594 -1.15 -17.95 17.81
CA GLN A 594 -2.20 -17.39 16.97
C GLN A 594 -2.65 -16.00 17.42
N SER A 595 -2.81 -15.79 18.73
CA SER A 595 -3.20 -14.48 19.28
C SER A 595 -2.01 -13.52 19.36
N GLY A 596 -0.79 -14.03 19.38
CA GLY A 596 0.41 -13.28 19.73
C GLY A 596 0.41 -12.77 21.17
N SER A 597 -0.45 -13.33 22.04
CA SER A 597 -0.60 -12.99 23.45
C SER A 597 -0.19 -14.17 24.34
N THR A 598 -0.24 -13.97 25.66
CA THR A 598 0.03 -15.01 26.68
C THR A 598 -1.02 -16.12 26.71
N TYR A 599 -2.21 -15.85 26.18
CA TYR A 599 -3.34 -16.77 26.02
C TYR A 599 -4.31 -16.20 24.99
N SER A 600 -5.23 -17.03 24.50
CA SER A 600 -6.35 -16.57 23.69
C SER A 600 -7.61 -16.45 24.56
N LEU A 601 -8.27 -15.30 24.53
CA LEU A 601 -9.66 -15.20 25.02
C LEU A 601 -10.58 -15.98 24.05
N VAL A 602 -11.30 -16.96 24.57
CA VAL A 602 -12.23 -17.80 23.79
C VAL A 602 -13.64 -17.74 24.37
N CYS A 603 -14.62 -17.76 23.49
CA CYS A 603 -16.04 -17.89 23.81
C CYS A 603 -16.57 -19.13 23.09
N VAL A 604 -16.94 -20.17 23.84
CA VAL A 604 -17.48 -21.41 23.30
C VAL A 604 -18.99 -21.26 23.14
N VAL A 605 -19.49 -21.54 21.94
CA VAL A 605 -20.91 -21.43 21.58
C VAL A 605 -21.36 -22.67 20.80
N PRO A 606 -22.67 -22.96 20.73
CA PRO A 606 -23.20 -23.97 19.82
C PRO A 606 -22.82 -23.64 18.38
N LYS A 607 -22.29 -24.62 17.65
CA LYS A 607 -21.84 -24.41 16.27
C LYS A 607 -23.02 -24.17 15.32
N ASP A 608 -24.14 -24.85 15.56
CA ASP A 608 -25.38 -24.72 14.78
C ASP A 608 -26.04 -23.34 14.90
N LYS A 609 -25.72 -22.57 15.96
CA LYS A 609 -26.19 -21.20 16.18
C LYS A 609 -25.30 -20.11 15.59
N LEU A 610 -24.14 -20.47 15.03
CA LEU A 610 -23.21 -19.52 14.42
C LEU A 610 -23.52 -19.32 12.93
N THR A 611 -23.71 -18.07 12.53
CA THR A 611 -23.74 -17.66 11.12
C THR A 611 -22.51 -16.81 10.82
N VAL A 612 -21.74 -17.14 9.77
CA VAL A 612 -20.54 -16.41 9.35
C VAL A 612 -20.69 -15.91 7.92
N ASN A 613 -20.27 -14.67 7.66
CA ASN A 613 -20.25 -14.05 6.34
C ASN A 613 -18.86 -13.49 6.04
N GLY A 614 -18.46 -13.50 4.77
CA GLY A 614 -17.17 -12.96 4.31
C GLY A 614 -16.12 -14.03 3.98
N PRO A 615 -14.90 -13.62 3.60
CA PRO A 615 -13.88 -14.52 3.07
C PRO A 615 -13.17 -15.28 4.18
N LEU A 616 -13.85 -16.27 4.76
CA LEU A 616 -13.31 -17.13 5.80
C LEU A 616 -12.38 -18.19 5.20
N LYS A 617 -11.16 -18.32 5.73
CA LYS A 617 -10.23 -19.42 5.44
C LYS A 617 -10.09 -20.32 6.66
N LYS A 618 -9.79 -21.60 6.41
CA LYS A 618 -9.56 -22.62 7.44
C LYS A 618 -8.15 -23.19 7.29
N TRP A 619 -7.48 -23.43 8.42
CA TRP A 619 -6.21 -24.14 8.47
C TRP A 619 -6.30 -25.31 9.44
N GLU A 620 -5.87 -26.50 9.02
CA GLU A 620 -5.93 -27.71 9.82
C GLU A 620 -4.74 -27.79 10.77
N GLY A 621 -5.01 -27.85 12.08
CA GLY A 621 -4.05 -28.29 13.09
C GLY A 621 -4.47 -29.62 13.71
N LYS A 622 -3.58 -30.22 14.50
CA LYS A 622 -3.89 -31.41 15.31
C LYS A 622 -3.99 -31.03 16.77
N GLY A 623 -5.11 -31.35 17.41
CA GLY A 623 -5.28 -31.23 18.85
C GLY A 623 -4.57 -32.35 19.60
N SER A 624 -4.48 -32.24 20.93
CA SER A 624 -3.87 -33.28 21.78
C SER A 624 -4.63 -34.62 21.76
N SER A 625 -5.90 -34.61 21.32
CA SER A 625 -6.71 -35.80 21.08
C SER A 625 -6.33 -36.55 19.80
N GLY A 626 -5.39 -36.02 18.99
CA GLY A 626 -5.05 -36.55 17.67
C GLY A 626 -6.06 -36.22 16.56
N LYS A 627 -7.24 -35.71 16.92
CA LYS A 627 -8.26 -35.22 15.98
C LYS A 627 -7.90 -33.82 15.48
N SER A 628 -8.48 -33.44 14.34
CA SER A 628 -8.20 -32.14 13.73
C SER A 628 -8.90 -31.00 14.48
N VAL A 629 -8.24 -29.85 14.49
CA VAL A 629 -8.79 -28.58 15.00
C VAL A 629 -8.63 -27.55 13.89
N TRP A 630 -9.76 -27.14 13.32
CA TRP A 630 -9.80 -26.20 12.21
C TRP A 630 -9.72 -24.76 12.72
N ARG A 631 -8.68 -24.03 12.33
CA ARG A 631 -8.49 -22.62 12.66
C ARG A 631 -9.16 -21.76 11.60
N TRP A 632 -10.21 -21.05 11.99
CA TRP A 632 -10.96 -20.16 11.11
C TRP A 632 -10.38 -18.75 11.24
N PHE A 633 -10.05 -18.12 10.10
CA PHE A 633 -9.52 -16.75 10.06
C PHE A 633 -9.99 -16.01 8.81
N CYS A 634 -9.98 -14.68 8.85
CA CYS A 634 -10.29 -13.87 7.69
C CYS A 634 -9.17 -13.99 6.64
N GLY A 635 -9.51 -14.40 5.42
CA GLY A 635 -8.59 -14.53 4.30
C GLY A 635 -8.02 -13.19 3.80
N ASP A 636 -8.70 -12.08 4.08
CA ASP A 636 -8.26 -10.74 3.66
C ASP A 636 -7.34 -10.05 4.67
N CYS A 637 -7.73 -9.99 5.94
CA CYS A 637 -6.96 -9.28 6.98
C CYS A 637 -6.17 -10.19 7.93
N GLY A 638 -6.38 -11.52 7.88
CA GLY A 638 -5.70 -12.50 8.74
C GLY A 638 -6.25 -12.60 10.17
N SER A 639 -7.28 -11.83 10.53
CA SER A 639 -7.85 -11.87 11.89
C SER A 639 -8.37 -13.28 12.23
N PRO A 640 -8.00 -13.84 13.39
CA PRO A 640 -8.53 -15.13 13.82
C PRO A 640 -9.99 -14.98 14.24
N ILE A 641 -10.83 -15.92 13.81
CA ILE A 641 -12.29 -15.91 14.02
C ILE A 641 -12.70 -17.00 15.00
N ALA A 642 -12.27 -18.25 14.78
CA ALA A 642 -12.72 -19.37 15.59
C ALA A 642 -11.76 -20.57 15.57
N HIS A 643 -11.92 -21.48 16.53
CA HIS A 643 -11.43 -22.85 16.48
C HIS A 643 -12.62 -23.81 16.43
N ASP A 644 -12.58 -24.74 15.49
CA ASP A 644 -13.61 -25.75 15.24
C ASP A 644 -12.98 -27.15 15.42
N PRO A 645 -13.13 -27.76 16.61
CA PRO A 645 -12.49 -29.01 16.96
C PRO A 645 -13.32 -30.24 16.55
N ASP A 646 -12.77 -31.15 15.76
CA ASP A 646 -13.44 -32.42 15.39
C ASP A 646 -13.63 -33.37 16.57
N ALA A 647 -12.94 -33.11 17.69
CA ALA A 647 -13.14 -33.82 18.95
C ALA A 647 -14.47 -33.48 19.64
N ALA A 648 -15.04 -32.29 19.37
CA ALA A 648 -16.29 -31.81 19.93
C ALA A 648 -17.09 -31.08 18.84
N PRO A 649 -17.69 -31.82 17.89
CA PRO A 649 -18.23 -31.26 16.65
C PRO A 649 -19.43 -30.31 16.84
N GLU A 650 -20.12 -30.40 17.97
CA GLU A 650 -21.31 -29.60 18.30
C GLU A 650 -20.98 -28.16 18.75
N ILE A 651 -19.71 -27.88 19.09
CA ILE A 651 -19.28 -26.59 19.62
C ILE A 651 -18.28 -25.90 18.69
N ILE A 652 -18.20 -24.58 18.83
CA ILE A 652 -17.15 -23.79 18.20
C ILE A 652 -16.62 -22.75 19.18
N ALA A 653 -15.29 -22.61 19.24
CA ALA A 653 -14.61 -21.68 20.13
C ALA A 653 -14.27 -20.38 19.37
N LEU A 654 -15.14 -19.37 19.50
CA LEU A 654 -14.93 -18.05 18.92
C LEU A 654 -13.81 -17.30 19.62
N LYS A 655 -13.09 -16.46 18.88
CA LYS A 655 -12.07 -15.59 19.44
C LYS A 655 -12.74 -14.39 20.08
N GLY A 656 -12.76 -14.31 21.40
CA GLY A 656 -13.48 -13.23 22.11
C GLY A 656 -13.00 -11.82 21.74
N GLY A 657 -11.74 -11.69 21.29
CA GLY A 657 -11.20 -10.43 20.79
C GLY A 657 -11.88 -9.89 19.52
N SER A 658 -12.48 -10.75 18.69
CA SER A 658 -13.19 -10.35 17.46
C SER A 658 -14.63 -9.93 17.67
N LEU A 659 -15.18 -10.09 18.89
CA LEU A 659 -16.54 -9.62 19.22
C LEU A 659 -16.62 -8.09 19.23
N ASP A 660 -17.83 -7.56 19.05
CA ASP A 660 -18.10 -6.14 19.15
C ASP A 660 -17.77 -5.58 20.54
N SER A 661 -17.36 -4.31 20.57
CA SER A 661 -16.87 -3.66 21.80
C SER A 661 -17.86 -3.70 22.95
N GLU A 662 -19.16 -3.55 22.68
CA GLU A 662 -20.18 -3.59 23.74
C GLU A 662 -20.35 -4.99 24.34
N ILE A 663 -20.25 -6.04 23.53
CA ILE A 663 -20.30 -7.43 24.01
C ILE A 663 -19.04 -7.76 24.82
N LYS A 664 -17.86 -7.32 24.36
CA LYS A 664 -16.59 -7.58 25.07
C LYS A 664 -16.57 -7.02 26.47
N LYS A 665 -17.20 -5.85 26.70
CA LYS A 665 -17.29 -5.22 28.03
C LYS A 665 -18.13 -6.04 29.02
N THR A 666 -19.06 -6.86 28.53
CA THR A 666 -19.96 -7.65 29.37
C THR A 666 -19.51 -9.10 29.54
N LEU A 667 -18.45 -9.54 28.84
CA LEU A 667 -17.88 -10.88 29.01
C LEU A 667 -17.36 -11.07 30.45
N LYS A 668 -17.60 -12.26 30.98
CA LYS A 668 -17.13 -12.68 32.31
C LYS A 668 -16.29 -13.95 32.18
N PRO A 669 -14.99 -13.86 31.83
CA PRO A 669 -14.12 -15.02 31.81
C PRO A 669 -13.99 -15.63 33.20
N ASP A 670 -14.34 -16.90 33.36
CA ASP A 670 -14.29 -17.63 34.64
C ASP A 670 -13.44 -18.91 34.56
N THR A 671 -12.95 -19.24 33.37
CA THR A 671 -12.31 -20.52 33.06
C THR A 671 -10.91 -20.34 32.46
N GLU A 672 -9.93 -21.11 32.93
CA GLU A 672 -8.62 -21.25 32.29
C GLU A 672 -8.47 -22.63 31.66
N ILE A 673 -8.19 -22.68 30.37
CA ILE A 673 -7.99 -23.91 29.60
C ILE A 673 -6.49 -24.10 29.37
N TRP A 674 -6.04 -25.35 29.48
CA TRP A 674 -4.66 -25.74 29.21
C TRP A 674 -3.62 -25.04 30.10
N THR A 675 -3.85 -24.94 31.41
CA THR A 675 -2.93 -24.26 32.33
C THR A 675 -1.54 -24.88 32.39
N ALA A 676 -1.33 -26.10 31.88
CA ALA A 676 0.00 -26.66 31.64
C ALA A 676 0.87 -25.80 30.70
N GLY A 677 0.25 -25.02 29.80
CA GLY A 677 0.93 -24.06 28.92
C GLY A 677 1.00 -22.63 29.47
N LYS A 678 0.40 -22.38 30.64
CA LYS A 678 0.34 -21.05 31.26
C LYS A 678 1.76 -20.58 31.59
N LEU A 679 2.11 -19.41 31.08
CA LEU A 679 3.44 -18.87 31.29
C LEU A 679 3.63 -18.45 32.76
N PRO A 680 4.81 -18.67 33.37
CA PRO A 680 5.02 -18.45 34.81
C PRO A 680 4.75 -17.02 35.30
N PHE A 681 4.77 -16.03 34.41
CA PHE A 681 4.52 -14.63 34.75
C PHE A 681 3.05 -14.21 34.60
N CYS A 682 2.15 -15.09 34.15
CA CYS A 682 0.71 -14.82 34.12
C CYS A 682 0.16 -14.92 35.54
N GLN A 683 -0.50 -13.87 36.00
CA GLN A 683 -0.98 -13.73 37.38
C GLN A 683 -2.49 -13.98 37.53
N GLU A 684 -3.20 -14.06 36.42
CA GLU A 684 -4.63 -14.36 36.36
C GLU A 684 -4.88 -15.74 36.97
N ASN A 685 -5.86 -15.88 37.86
CA ASN A 685 -6.29 -17.18 38.38
C ASN A 685 -7.81 -17.20 38.37
N LEU A 686 -8.40 -17.79 37.32
CA LEU A 686 -9.86 -17.82 37.20
C LEU A 686 -10.44 -18.99 38.02
N ALA A 687 -11.74 -18.93 38.28
CA ALA A 687 -12.43 -19.86 39.18
C ALA A 687 -12.33 -21.33 38.74
N LYS A 688 -12.20 -21.60 37.44
CA LYS A 688 -12.20 -22.95 36.86
C LYS A 688 -10.92 -23.22 36.05
N PRO A 689 -9.80 -23.61 36.69
CA PRO A 689 -8.56 -23.94 35.98
C PRO A 689 -8.51 -25.41 35.55
N PHE A 690 -8.26 -25.66 34.26
CA PHE A 690 -8.06 -26.99 33.70
C PHE A 690 -6.61 -27.15 33.22
N LYS A 691 -5.93 -28.19 33.70
CA LYS A 691 -4.52 -28.46 33.33
C LYS A 691 -4.35 -28.73 31.84
N HIS A 692 -5.32 -29.43 31.24
CA HIS A 692 -5.40 -29.75 29.82
C HIS A 692 -6.77 -29.32 29.27
N MET A 693 -7.17 -29.82 28.10
CA MET A 693 -8.51 -29.57 27.57
C MET A 693 -9.55 -30.16 28.55
N PRO A 694 -10.60 -29.43 28.93
CA PRO A 694 -11.71 -29.98 29.71
C PRO A 694 -12.35 -31.14 28.94
N GLU A 695 -12.54 -32.28 29.60
CA GLU A 695 -13.22 -33.47 29.05
C GLU A 695 -14.74 -33.33 29.09
#